data_AF-A0A7V4LHB2-F1
#
_entry.id   AF-A0A7V4LHB2-F1
#
_cell.length_a   1.000
_cell.length_b   1.000
_cell.length_c   1.000
_cell.angle_alpha   90.00
_cell.angle_beta   90.00
_cell.angle_gamma   90.00
#
_symmetry.space_group_name_H-M   'P 1'
#
loop_
_entity.id
_entity.type
_entity.pdbx_description
1 polymer ?
#
loop_
_entity_poly.entity_id
_entity_poly.type
_entity_poly.pdbx_seq_one_letter_code
_entity_poly.pdbx_strand_id
1 'polypeptide(L)'
;MFGFVAALLAFPAGAAAQRKLPYEFDPELAEDPEGIRDMIADFSRGLPDLPLGELTEIELAGPVRLWLFHEAAGLLERLVATDRSDFVWPADAASCAVHAAFEFPGALRVVSSPECRAAHDGLVAALVARDACEDAAEPERYVLGYPPAVVTDANTNDVLDLIGVMGSTLAEFPPLHDGVLPAEFVPRLRDVLRKLRQETLLPRLREQLDAFGEAERLLDLHRDCFDPEARARLAADLERLVAEAAAQRDTIETLLREGEREYRREVVRLGAISRRRPELPYPSLTRADREFLAFWIGGVYWRLRGGGFVALDGTQDARRLGLRRPFGALGELAGPGDGGEAADGLYCEIFEGWGEWFDMGTTPGQQDKYHDLVRMTQRGDEQIRTAVLGTTLLDPCLIPDPPFVLTIAGLSGKGYDTTSLHAGGLSMGPCYYFSWDRLLGWTWARDMEPPYRQAIDGPTAIGEVCTGGSIGLGLVRVLLFGRSVSPAPYAGLDAVFPDEPVGLEVPACAARGEFARVTVVPLDAGGVALPPGQDVAVVDDPPYVVGGRVESFTDPFTGVTEYTLAVGSDRCSPEVPREVRIRVGETVLRETVAVRFRCPPVAEGGVRFVAEPSEVAADGRSVAAIRIEASDACGNPAFGRPVLLEAFGDAPAVLSSGEATTGDEWGGAFDGVARVEARSSAAGTMGLVATFGEAVFRSGPALVTFVPAGPADDEDAGGDDEGEAGDGDAAGPVAPPGSGCSCAVSAVGRSAGLGAALWLAAAALGRRRRGRAGRRARRRAGAGPGRGRAVSSRGG
;
A
#
# COMPACT_ATOMS: atom_id res chain seq x y z
N MET A 1 48.27 -44.59 0.31
CA MET A 1 47.62 -43.35 0.78
C MET A 1 47.06 -42.60 -0.44
N PHE A 2 46.03 -43.16 -1.11
CA PHE A 2 45.49 -42.58 -2.36
C PHE A 2 44.00 -42.90 -2.62
N GLY A 3 43.36 -43.76 -1.82
CA GLY A 3 41.98 -44.23 -2.03
C GLY A 3 40.90 -43.50 -1.22
N PHE A 4 41.21 -42.37 -0.57
CA PHE A 4 40.30 -41.69 0.36
C PHE A 4 39.82 -40.30 -0.12
N VAL A 5 40.36 -39.80 -1.24
CA VAL A 5 40.01 -38.47 -1.79
C VAL A 5 38.86 -38.54 -2.80
N ALA A 6 38.71 -39.68 -3.51
CA ALA A 6 37.64 -39.89 -4.49
C ALA A 6 36.23 -39.91 -3.88
N ALA A 7 36.10 -40.16 -2.57
CA ALA A 7 34.81 -40.24 -1.87
C ALA A 7 34.21 -38.87 -1.47
N LEU A 8 34.95 -37.77 -1.64
CA LEU A 8 34.52 -36.41 -1.24
C LEU A 8 34.26 -35.46 -2.42
N LEU A 9 34.28 -35.96 -3.65
CA LEU A 9 33.92 -35.21 -4.87
C LEU A 9 32.69 -35.77 -5.60
N ALA A 10 32.07 -36.82 -5.05
CA ALA A 10 30.75 -37.28 -5.46
C ALA A 10 29.65 -36.44 -4.79
N PHE A 11 29.56 -35.15 -5.13
CA PHE A 11 28.27 -34.46 -5.04
C PHE A 11 27.29 -35.24 -5.94
N PRO A 12 26.10 -35.64 -5.46
CA PRO A 12 25.20 -36.46 -6.26
C PRO A 12 24.71 -35.67 -7.47
N ALA A 13 24.98 -36.17 -8.68
CA ALA A 13 24.58 -35.52 -9.92
C ALA A 13 23.05 -35.32 -10.05
N GLY A 14 22.26 -36.10 -9.29
CA GLY A 14 20.81 -35.88 -9.15
C GLY A 14 20.45 -34.47 -8.69
N ALA A 15 21.21 -33.88 -7.75
CA ALA A 15 20.96 -32.53 -7.24
C ALA A 15 21.14 -31.40 -8.28
N ALA A 16 21.71 -31.71 -9.46
CA ALA A 16 21.77 -30.79 -10.60
C ALA A 16 20.58 -30.92 -11.56
N ALA A 17 19.95 -32.09 -11.64
CA ALA A 17 18.72 -32.30 -12.44
C ALA A 17 17.45 -31.81 -11.68
N GLN A 18 17.49 -31.90 -10.35
CA GLN A 18 16.38 -31.69 -9.42
C GLN A 18 15.95 -30.22 -9.22
N ARG A 19 16.28 -29.34 -10.18
CA ARG A 19 15.92 -27.92 -10.14
C ARG A 19 14.71 -27.55 -10.99
N LYS A 20 14.28 -28.42 -11.89
CA LYS A 20 13.32 -28.09 -12.97
C LYS A 20 11.93 -28.67 -12.78
N LEU A 21 11.78 -29.59 -11.83
CA LEU A 21 10.54 -30.32 -11.59
C LEU A 21 10.06 -30.10 -10.15
N PRO A 22 8.76 -29.87 -9.93
CA PRO A 22 8.20 -29.59 -8.62
C PRO A 22 8.01 -30.87 -7.77
N TYR A 23 8.81 -31.91 -8.02
CA TYR A 23 8.78 -33.17 -7.27
C TYR A 23 10.13 -33.90 -7.28
N GLU A 24 10.31 -34.78 -6.30
CA GLU A 24 11.39 -35.77 -6.20
C GLU A 24 10.79 -37.09 -5.72
N PHE A 25 11.12 -38.18 -6.41
CA PHE A 25 10.90 -39.56 -5.96
C PHE A 25 11.91 -40.49 -6.65
N ASP A 26 12.05 -41.74 -6.19
CA ASP A 26 12.87 -42.76 -6.84
C ASP A 26 12.08 -43.40 -8.01
N PRO A 27 12.52 -43.29 -9.28
CA PRO A 27 11.82 -43.89 -10.42
C PRO A 27 11.65 -45.41 -10.34
N GLU A 28 12.46 -46.13 -9.56
CA GLU A 28 12.30 -47.58 -9.32
C GLU A 28 11.03 -47.93 -8.52
N LEU A 29 10.27 -46.94 -8.05
CA LEU A 29 8.97 -47.11 -7.40
C LEU A 29 7.78 -47.18 -8.38
N ALA A 30 8.01 -46.82 -9.65
CA ALA A 30 7.01 -46.87 -10.72
C ALA A 30 6.79 -48.30 -11.25
N GLU A 31 5.68 -48.52 -11.95
CA GLU A 31 5.43 -49.78 -12.68
C GLU A 31 6.27 -49.90 -13.96
N ASP A 32 6.66 -48.76 -14.56
CA ASP A 32 7.64 -48.67 -15.65
C ASP A 32 8.76 -47.64 -15.32
N PRO A 33 9.80 -48.05 -14.59
CA PRO A 33 10.93 -47.18 -14.26
C PRO A 33 11.73 -46.68 -15.47
N GLU A 34 11.68 -47.36 -16.63
CA GLU A 34 12.39 -46.95 -17.85
C GLU A 34 11.59 -45.86 -18.58
N GLY A 35 10.30 -46.12 -18.87
CA GLY A 35 9.39 -45.14 -19.46
C GLY A 35 9.22 -43.88 -18.61
N ILE A 36 9.26 -43.98 -17.28
CA ILE A 36 9.23 -42.81 -16.38
C ILE A 36 10.52 -41.99 -16.47
N ARG A 37 11.69 -42.61 -16.54
CA ARG A 37 12.95 -41.90 -16.74
C ARG A 37 12.98 -41.20 -18.10
N ASP A 38 12.54 -41.87 -19.15
CA ASP A 38 12.48 -41.30 -20.50
C ASP A 38 11.47 -40.15 -20.56
N MET A 39 10.27 -40.28 -19.99
CA MET A 39 9.29 -39.19 -19.91
C MET A 39 9.85 -37.96 -19.17
N ILE A 40 10.43 -38.16 -17.98
CA ILE A 40 11.09 -37.11 -17.20
C ILE A 40 12.22 -36.44 -18.00
N ALA A 41 13.05 -37.23 -18.67
CA ALA A 41 14.15 -36.72 -19.48
C ALA A 41 13.67 -36.00 -20.75
N ASP A 42 12.53 -36.40 -21.33
CA ASP A 42 12.04 -35.86 -22.59
C ASP A 42 11.39 -34.48 -22.43
N PHE A 43 10.50 -34.29 -21.44
CA PHE A 43 9.80 -33.01 -21.25
C PHE A 43 10.60 -31.98 -20.42
N SER A 44 11.53 -32.40 -19.56
CA SER A 44 12.35 -31.45 -18.78
C SER A 44 13.42 -30.72 -19.60
N ARG A 45 13.64 -31.14 -20.87
CA ARG A 45 14.50 -30.43 -21.83
C ARG A 45 13.87 -29.09 -22.22
N GLY A 46 14.54 -28.00 -21.85
CA GLY A 46 14.13 -26.63 -22.19
C GLY A 46 13.40 -25.90 -21.07
N LEU A 47 12.89 -26.61 -20.06
CA LEU A 47 12.33 -25.98 -18.86
C LEU A 47 13.38 -25.07 -18.17
N PRO A 48 12.97 -23.95 -17.54
CA PRO A 48 13.84 -23.15 -16.67
C PRO A 48 14.19 -23.91 -15.38
N ASP A 49 15.16 -23.40 -14.62
CA ASP A 49 15.29 -23.74 -13.20
C ASP A 49 14.12 -23.08 -12.44
N LEU A 50 13.48 -23.81 -11.51
CA LEU A 50 12.30 -23.35 -10.78
C LEU A 50 12.61 -22.17 -9.84
N PRO A 51 11.62 -21.30 -9.56
CA PRO A 51 11.77 -20.18 -8.62
C PRO A 51 11.70 -20.71 -7.18
N LEU A 52 12.74 -21.42 -6.72
CA LEU A 52 12.76 -22.11 -5.42
C LEU A 52 12.49 -21.18 -4.21
N GLY A 53 12.74 -19.87 -4.35
CA GLY A 53 12.40 -18.86 -3.34
C GLY A 53 10.92 -18.47 -3.28
N GLU A 54 10.11 -18.90 -4.23
CA GLU A 54 8.63 -18.75 -4.25
C GLU A 54 7.90 -20.07 -3.90
N LEU A 55 8.64 -21.16 -3.70
CA LEU A 55 8.12 -22.51 -3.51
C LEU A 55 8.32 -22.99 -2.07
N THR A 56 7.41 -23.85 -1.61
CA THR A 56 7.44 -24.54 -0.31
C THR A 56 7.48 -26.03 -0.55
N GLU A 57 8.35 -26.74 0.17
CA GLU A 57 8.29 -28.20 0.25
C GLU A 57 7.13 -28.61 1.15
N ILE A 58 6.22 -29.47 0.66
CA ILE A 58 5.03 -29.90 1.42
C ILE A 58 5.21 -31.33 1.97
N GLU A 59 4.96 -31.51 3.27
CA GLU A 59 5.28 -32.75 3.98
C GLU A 59 4.34 -33.91 3.59
N LEU A 60 4.91 -34.89 2.87
CA LEU A 60 4.29 -36.17 2.55
C LEU A 60 4.81 -37.30 3.46
N ALA A 61 3.98 -38.34 3.66
CA ALA A 61 4.31 -39.49 4.52
C ALA A 61 4.97 -40.65 3.75
N GLY A 62 5.39 -40.42 2.51
CA GLY A 62 5.90 -41.43 1.58
C GLY A 62 7.19 -40.99 0.88
N PRO A 63 7.70 -41.78 -0.07
CA PRO A 63 8.99 -41.54 -0.74
C PRO A 63 8.94 -40.46 -1.83
N VAL A 64 7.99 -39.52 -1.73
CA VAL A 64 7.81 -38.42 -2.68
C VAL A 64 7.91 -37.11 -1.91
N ARG A 65 8.71 -36.18 -2.42
CA ARG A 65 8.75 -34.78 -1.99
C ARG A 65 8.12 -33.95 -3.09
N LEU A 66 7.36 -32.92 -2.73
CA LEU A 66 6.67 -32.02 -3.67
C LEU A 66 7.00 -30.58 -3.32
N TRP A 67 7.08 -29.72 -4.34
CA TRP A 67 7.23 -28.28 -4.20
C TRP A 67 6.06 -27.57 -4.87
N LEU A 68 5.45 -26.61 -4.15
CA LEU A 68 4.30 -25.83 -4.61
C LEU A 68 4.49 -24.37 -4.22
N PHE A 69 3.85 -23.43 -4.93
CA PHE A 69 3.85 -22.02 -4.50
C PHE A 69 3.32 -21.90 -3.06
N HIS A 70 3.84 -20.95 -2.28
CA HIS A 70 3.46 -20.74 -0.86
C HIS A 70 1.93 -20.72 -0.66
N GLU A 71 1.21 -20.08 -1.56
CA GLU A 71 -0.26 -19.99 -1.60
C GLU A 71 -0.93 -21.38 -1.77
N ALA A 72 -0.39 -22.21 -2.67
CA ALA A 72 -0.88 -23.55 -2.99
C ALA A 72 -0.53 -24.58 -1.91
N ALA A 73 0.72 -24.58 -1.43
CA ALA A 73 1.16 -25.44 -0.33
C ALA A 73 0.34 -25.15 0.94
N GLY A 74 0.26 -23.88 1.34
CA GLY A 74 -0.50 -23.48 2.51
C GLY A 74 -1.99 -23.79 2.40
N LEU A 75 -2.58 -23.71 1.19
CA LEU A 75 -3.97 -24.17 0.97
C LEU A 75 -4.09 -25.66 1.34
N LEU A 76 -3.30 -26.51 0.71
CA LEU A 76 -3.40 -27.97 0.86
C LEU A 76 -3.11 -28.44 2.30
N GLU A 77 -2.13 -27.84 2.97
CA GLU A 77 -1.83 -28.09 4.39
C GLU A 77 -3.02 -27.75 5.29
N ARG A 78 -3.72 -26.65 5.00
CA ARG A 78 -4.92 -26.24 5.73
C ARG A 78 -6.11 -27.16 5.50
N LEU A 79 -6.28 -27.71 4.30
CA LEU A 79 -7.31 -28.72 4.04
C LEU A 79 -7.06 -29.96 4.94
N VAL A 80 -5.80 -30.36 5.11
CA VAL A 80 -5.43 -31.45 6.04
C VAL A 80 -5.64 -31.07 7.51
N ALA A 81 -5.31 -29.84 7.90
CA ALA A 81 -5.42 -29.34 9.28
C ALA A 81 -6.83 -28.85 9.69
N THR A 82 -7.79 -28.83 8.77
CA THR A 82 -9.18 -28.35 8.95
C THR A 82 -9.87 -29.05 10.12
N ASP A 83 -10.28 -28.28 11.14
CA ASP A 83 -10.89 -28.81 12.37
C ASP A 83 -12.36 -29.26 12.19
N ARG A 84 -12.96 -28.89 11.06
CA ARG A 84 -14.35 -29.14 10.63
C ARG A 84 -15.42 -28.39 11.45
N SER A 85 -15.04 -27.43 12.28
CA SER A 85 -15.97 -26.51 12.95
C SER A 85 -16.65 -25.56 11.94
N ASP A 86 -17.50 -24.64 12.41
CA ASP A 86 -18.18 -23.68 11.53
C ASP A 86 -17.30 -22.47 11.32
N PHE A 87 -16.96 -22.17 10.07
CA PHE A 87 -16.29 -20.91 9.79
C PHE A 87 -17.18 -19.72 10.15
N VAL A 88 -16.65 -18.80 10.95
CA VAL A 88 -17.32 -17.55 11.32
C VAL A 88 -16.65 -16.39 10.60
N TRP A 89 -17.33 -15.83 9.60
CA TRP A 89 -16.90 -14.59 8.94
C TRP A 89 -16.74 -13.49 10.00
N PRO A 90 -15.55 -12.87 10.12
CA PRO A 90 -15.31 -11.82 11.10
C PRO A 90 -16.06 -10.56 10.68
N ALA A 91 -17.22 -10.34 11.30
CA ALA A 91 -17.90 -9.05 11.27
C ALA A 91 -16.91 -7.95 11.68
N ASP A 92 -16.95 -6.79 11.04
CA ASP A 92 -16.11 -5.65 11.44
C ASP A 92 -16.71 -4.98 12.69
N ALA A 93 -16.61 -5.69 13.82
CA ALA A 93 -17.45 -5.50 15.01
C ALA A 93 -17.25 -4.18 15.79
N ALA A 94 -16.39 -3.29 15.28
CA ALA A 94 -16.19 -1.93 15.78
C ALA A 94 -16.57 -0.83 14.77
N SER A 95 -16.69 -1.17 13.47
CA SER A 95 -17.01 -0.22 12.40
C SER A 95 -18.51 0.01 12.27
N CYS A 96 -18.94 1.26 12.12
CA CYS A 96 -20.33 1.65 11.82
C CYS A 96 -21.37 1.11 12.83
N ALA A 97 -20.97 0.86 14.08
CA ALA A 97 -21.83 0.27 15.11
C ALA A 97 -22.92 1.25 15.58
N VAL A 98 -22.65 2.56 15.58
CA VAL A 98 -23.66 3.61 15.83
C VAL A 98 -24.60 3.72 14.64
N HIS A 99 -24.13 3.62 13.39
CA HIS A 99 -25.00 3.57 12.21
C HIS A 99 -26.02 2.43 12.30
N ALA A 100 -25.55 1.21 12.57
CA ALA A 100 -26.38 0.01 12.67
C ALA A 100 -27.38 0.04 13.85
N ALA A 101 -27.06 0.79 14.92
CA ALA A 101 -27.88 0.91 16.12
C ALA A 101 -28.77 2.17 16.18
N PHE A 102 -28.57 3.16 15.29
CA PHE A 102 -29.27 4.44 15.38
C PHE A 102 -30.76 4.35 14.99
N GLU A 103 -31.63 4.63 15.96
CA GLU A 103 -33.05 4.89 15.81
C GLU A 103 -33.31 6.39 15.97
N PHE A 104 -33.99 7.03 15.01
CA PHE A 104 -34.23 8.48 15.03
C PHE A 104 -35.11 8.89 16.23
N PRO A 105 -34.63 9.77 17.14
CA PRO A 105 -35.40 10.18 18.30
C PRO A 105 -36.56 11.09 17.91
N GLY A 106 -37.74 10.88 18.51
CA GLY A 106 -38.91 11.74 18.32
C GLY A 106 -38.73 13.12 18.95
N ALA A 107 -38.00 14.01 18.27
CA ALA A 107 -37.44 15.24 18.86
C ALA A 107 -38.31 16.50 18.76
N LEU A 108 -39.46 16.47 18.08
CA LEU A 108 -40.34 17.65 17.92
C LEU A 108 -41.01 18.10 19.23
N ARG A 109 -41.04 19.41 19.49
CA ARG A 109 -41.91 19.98 20.53
C ARG A 109 -43.39 19.80 20.17
N VAL A 110 -44.22 19.66 21.22
CA VAL A 110 -45.69 19.48 21.11
C VAL A 110 -46.40 20.62 20.35
N VAL A 111 -45.81 21.83 20.35
CA VAL A 111 -46.32 23.00 19.62
C VAL A 111 -45.47 23.24 18.37
N SER A 112 -45.80 22.61 17.25
CA SER A 112 -45.03 22.70 16.00
C SER A 112 -45.62 23.70 14.99
N SER A 113 -44.79 24.63 14.52
CA SER A 113 -45.08 25.49 13.37
C SER A 113 -44.88 24.73 12.04
N PRO A 114 -45.29 25.29 10.88
CA PRO A 114 -44.95 24.72 9.57
C PRO A 114 -43.44 24.64 9.33
N GLU A 115 -42.70 25.65 9.80
CA GLU A 115 -41.23 25.72 9.75
C GLU A 115 -40.59 24.60 10.57
N CYS A 116 -41.06 24.38 11.81
CA CYS A 116 -40.57 23.28 12.65
C CYS A 116 -40.82 21.90 12.04
N ARG A 117 -41.92 21.72 11.29
CA ARG A 117 -42.14 20.48 10.52
C ARG A 117 -41.18 20.37 9.35
N ALA A 118 -40.97 21.44 8.57
CA ALA A 118 -39.99 21.42 7.47
C ALA A 118 -38.56 21.10 7.97
N ALA A 119 -38.14 21.67 9.11
CA ALA A 119 -36.84 21.37 9.72
C ALA A 119 -36.75 19.90 10.19
N HIS A 120 -37.79 19.37 10.84
CA HIS A 120 -37.86 17.96 11.22
C HIS A 120 -37.86 17.01 10.02
N ASP A 121 -38.63 17.31 8.99
CA ASP A 121 -38.75 16.46 7.81
C ASP A 121 -37.44 16.48 6.99
N GLY A 122 -36.70 17.60 7.00
CA GLY A 122 -35.32 17.69 6.52
C GLY A 122 -34.35 16.83 7.33
N LEU A 123 -34.41 16.86 8.66
CA LEU A 123 -33.59 15.99 9.53
C LEU A 123 -33.86 14.50 9.28
N VAL A 124 -35.13 14.12 9.13
CA VAL A 124 -35.50 12.73 8.80
C VAL A 124 -34.96 12.34 7.42
N ALA A 125 -35.07 13.23 6.41
CA ALA A 125 -34.52 12.95 5.08
C ALA A 125 -32.99 12.75 5.12
N ALA A 126 -32.26 13.63 5.82
CA ALA A 126 -30.81 13.55 5.98
C ALA A 126 -30.33 12.30 6.72
N LEU A 127 -31.14 11.75 7.65
CA LEU A 127 -30.77 10.61 8.50
C LEU A 127 -31.45 9.28 8.10
N VAL A 128 -32.12 9.24 6.95
CA VAL A 128 -32.69 8.01 6.36
C VAL A 128 -31.65 7.19 5.60
N ALA A 129 -30.74 7.83 4.86
CA ALA A 129 -29.66 7.16 4.16
C ALA A 129 -28.42 7.06 5.07
N ARG A 130 -28.07 5.85 5.50
CA ARG A 130 -26.98 5.55 6.46
C ARG A 130 -26.18 4.30 6.12
N ASP A 131 -26.42 3.71 4.96
CA ASP A 131 -25.85 2.44 4.54
C ASP A 131 -24.43 2.57 3.95
N ALA A 132 -23.99 3.78 3.57
CA ALA A 132 -22.67 4.01 2.97
C ALA A 132 -21.52 3.71 3.93
N CYS A 133 -21.70 3.93 5.25
CA CYS A 133 -20.73 3.49 6.25
C CYS A 133 -20.61 1.96 6.26
N GLU A 134 -21.74 1.25 6.42
CA GLU A 134 -21.73 -0.22 6.49
C GLU A 134 -21.24 -0.88 5.19
N ASP A 135 -21.57 -0.31 4.02
CA ASP A 135 -21.09 -0.77 2.71
C ASP A 135 -19.59 -0.51 2.46
N ALA A 136 -18.95 0.37 3.25
CA ALA A 136 -17.52 0.64 3.23
C ALA A 136 -16.74 -0.18 4.29
N ALA A 137 -17.37 -0.42 5.44
CA ALA A 137 -16.87 -1.30 6.49
C ALA A 137 -16.89 -2.79 6.05
N GLU A 138 -18.02 -3.25 5.51
CA GLU A 138 -18.24 -4.62 5.01
C GLU A 138 -18.49 -4.61 3.49
N PRO A 139 -17.50 -4.20 2.67
CA PRO A 139 -17.64 -4.03 1.21
C PRO A 139 -17.94 -5.34 0.46
N GLU A 140 -17.76 -6.50 1.10
CA GLU A 140 -18.22 -7.80 0.63
C GLU A 140 -19.74 -7.91 0.47
N ARG A 141 -20.53 -7.03 1.12
CA ARG A 141 -22.01 -7.02 0.98
C ARG A 141 -22.47 -6.86 -0.47
N TYR A 142 -21.65 -6.23 -1.31
CA TYR A 142 -21.83 -6.19 -2.77
C TYR A 142 -21.97 -7.58 -3.40
N VAL A 143 -21.19 -8.56 -2.93
CA VAL A 143 -21.21 -9.95 -3.41
C VAL A 143 -22.57 -10.60 -3.15
N LEU A 144 -23.19 -10.31 -2.01
CA LEU A 144 -24.52 -10.82 -1.65
C LEU A 144 -25.66 -10.10 -2.36
N GLY A 145 -25.40 -8.88 -2.86
CA GLY A 145 -26.29 -8.14 -3.75
C GLY A 145 -26.14 -8.51 -5.24
N TYR A 146 -25.14 -9.32 -5.58
CA TYR A 146 -24.82 -9.68 -6.96
C TYR A 146 -25.78 -10.77 -7.50
N PRO A 147 -26.21 -10.72 -8.79
CA PRO A 147 -27.08 -11.73 -9.38
C PRO A 147 -26.52 -13.16 -9.28
N PRO A 148 -27.12 -14.06 -8.45
CA PRO A 148 -26.57 -15.38 -8.19
C PRO A 148 -26.76 -16.33 -9.38
N ALA A 149 -25.77 -17.20 -9.61
CA ALA A 149 -25.77 -18.25 -10.64
C ALA A 149 -26.02 -17.75 -12.09
N VAL A 150 -25.79 -16.46 -12.38
CA VAL A 150 -25.82 -15.89 -13.74
C VAL A 150 -24.39 -15.64 -14.21
N VAL A 151 -23.88 -16.53 -15.07
CA VAL A 151 -22.57 -16.38 -15.71
C VAL A 151 -22.78 -16.05 -17.19
N THR A 152 -22.23 -14.93 -17.64
CA THR A 152 -22.32 -14.44 -19.02
C THR A 152 -21.01 -13.79 -19.44
N ASP A 153 -20.85 -13.43 -20.71
CA ASP A 153 -19.72 -12.60 -21.14
C ASP A 153 -19.72 -11.23 -20.45
N ALA A 154 -20.89 -10.64 -20.19
CA ALA A 154 -20.99 -9.30 -19.61
C ALA A 154 -20.32 -9.22 -18.24
N ASN A 155 -20.48 -10.28 -17.42
CA ASN A 155 -19.98 -10.37 -16.04
C ASN A 155 -18.87 -11.40 -15.83
N THR A 156 -18.03 -11.61 -16.84
CA THR A 156 -16.77 -12.38 -16.69
C THR A 156 -15.55 -11.68 -17.29
N ASN A 157 -15.69 -10.44 -17.77
CA ASN A 157 -14.59 -9.70 -18.41
C ASN A 157 -13.69 -8.91 -17.44
N ASP A 158 -14.14 -8.60 -16.22
CA ASP A 158 -13.37 -7.84 -15.25
C ASP A 158 -13.34 -8.50 -13.86
N VAL A 159 -12.36 -8.11 -13.05
CA VAL A 159 -12.07 -8.74 -11.76
C VAL A 159 -13.15 -8.53 -10.71
N LEU A 160 -13.92 -7.43 -10.75
CA LEU A 160 -14.93 -7.13 -9.76
C LEU A 160 -16.19 -7.95 -10.01
N ASP A 161 -16.64 -8.05 -11.27
CA ASP A 161 -17.74 -8.93 -11.66
C ASP A 161 -17.41 -10.41 -11.46
N LEU A 162 -16.15 -10.84 -11.68
CA LEU A 162 -15.72 -12.22 -11.37
C LEU A 162 -15.80 -12.55 -9.86
N ILE A 163 -15.48 -11.59 -8.98
CA ILE A 163 -15.70 -11.73 -7.52
C ILE A 163 -17.21 -11.81 -7.21
N GLY A 164 -18.02 -10.97 -7.85
CA GLY A 164 -19.48 -10.96 -7.69
C GLY A 164 -20.14 -12.27 -8.10
N VAL A 165 -19.80 -12.80 -9.29
CA VAL A 165 -20.35 -14.03 -9.87
C VAL A 165 -20.03 -15.26 -9.02
N MET A 166 -18.77 -15.49 -8.66
CA MET A 166 -18.42 -16.67 -7.85
C MET A 166 -18.84 -16.50 -6.40
N GLY A 167 -18.69 -15.32 -5.81
CA GLY A 167 -19.05 -15.09 -4.42
C GLY A 167 -20.56 -15.19 -4.16
N SER A 168 -21.41 -14.72 -5.08
CA SER A 168 -22.88 -14.93 -4.99
C SER A 168 -23.27 -16.39 -5.20
N THR A 169 -22.57 -17.12 -6.08
CA THR A 169 -22.76 -18.56 -6.27
C THR A 169 -22.34 -19.37 -5.04
N LEU A 170 -21.25 -18.96 -4.37
CA LEU A 170 -20.77 -19.54 -3.10
C LEU A 170 -21.61 -19.13 -1.88
N ALA A 171 -22.46 -18.09 -1.97
CA ALA A 171 -23.35 -17.68 -0.90
C ALA A 171 -24.48 -18.71 -0.62
N GLU A 172 -24.85 -19.49 -1.64
CA GLU A 172 -25.84 -20.57 -1.55
C GLU A 172 -25.27 -21.86 -0.95
N PHE A 173 -23.96 -21.94 -0.69
CA PHE A 173 -23.34 -23.10 -0.07
C PHE A 173 -23.64 -23.14 1.44
N PRO A 174 -23.65 -24.33 2.06
CA PRO A 174 -23.62 -24.44 3.52
C PRO A 174 -22.38 -23.77 4.14
N PRO A 175 -22.35 -23.54 5.47
CA PRO A 175 -21.19 -22.97 6.15
C PRO A 175 -19.90 -23.73 5.83
N LEU A 176 -18.89 -22.97 5.41
CA LEU A 176 -17.54 -23.47 5.19
C LEU A 176 -16.96 -24.02 6.50
N HIS A 177 -16.03 -24.97 6.37
CA HIS A 177 -15.27 -25.43 7.53
C HIS A 177 -14.23 -24.37 7.95
N ASP A 178 -14.01 -24.21 9.26
CA ASP A 178 -12.94 -23.35 9.76
C ASP A 178 -11.55 -23.98 9.46
N GLY A 179 -10.52 -23.14 9.40
CA GLY A 179 -9.13 -23.57 9.19
C GLY A 179 -8.75 -23.97 7.76
N VAL A 180 -9.70 -24.35 6.88
CA VAL A 180 -9.56 -24.26 5.38
C VAL A 180 -8.98 -22.89 5.00
N LEU A 181 -9.45 -21.94 5.80
CA LEU A 181 -9.36 -20.51 5.77
C LEU A 181 -8.23 -20.08 6.74
N PRO A 182 -7.04 -19.65 6.27
CA PRO A 182 -5.99 -19.06 7.09
C PRO A 182 -6.38 -17.67 7.61
N ALA A 183 -5.36 -16.94 8.04
CA ALA A 183 -5.35 -15.50 8.23
C ALA A 183 -5.62 -14.68 6.92
N GLU A 184 -5.28 -13.39 6.98
CA GLU A 184 -5.25 -12.30 5.98
C GLU A 184 -6.39 -12.02 4.96
N PHE A 185 -7.13 -12.99 4.43
CA PHE A 185 -8.04 -12.79 3.28
C PHE A 185 -9.30 -11.97 3.54
N VAL A 186 -9.94 -11.96 4.70
CA VAL A 186 -11.11 -11.09 4.95
C VAL A 186 -10.66 -9.64 5.01
N PRO A 187 -9.63 -9.28 5.80
CA PRO A 187 -9.02 -7.95 5.68
C PRO A 187 -8.59 -7.64 4.24
N ARG A 188 -7.84 -8.54 3.58
CA ARG A 188 -7.33 -8.30 2.22
C ARG A 188 -8.44 -8.19 1.17
N LEU A 189 -9.49 -9.02 1.22
CA LEU A 189 -10.63 -8.93 0.31
C LEU A 189 -11.42 -7.64 0.58
N ARG A 190 -11.59 -7.24 1.84
CA ARG A 190 -12.20 -5.94 2.16
C ARG A 190 -11.38 -4.79 1.60
N ASP A 191 -10.07 -4.81 1.75
CA ASP A 191 -9.18 -3.75 1.25
C ASP A 191 -9.10 -3.75 -0.29
N VAL A 192 -9.06 -4.91 -0.92
CA VAL A 192 -9.17 -5.08 -2.38
C VAL A 192 -10.52 -4.57 -2.90
N LEU A 193 -11.64 -4.91 -2.25
CA LEU A 193 -12.97 -4.42 -2.65
C LEU A 193 -13.13 -2.92 -2.36
N ARG A 194 -12.52 -2.37 -1.30
CA ARG A 194 -12.46 -0.92 -1.03
C ARG A 194 -11.72 -0.19 -2.15
N LYS A 195 -10.58 -0.73 -2.61
CA LYS A 195 -9.79 -0.19 -3.73
C LYS A 195 -10.54 -0.31 -5.07
N LEU A 196 -11.09 -1.48 -5.40
CA LEU A 196 -11.84 -1.72 -6.64
C LEU A 196 -13.14 -0.90 -6.72
N ARG A 197 -13.87 -0.77 -5.61
CA ARG A 197 -15.17 -0.08 -5.53
C ARG A 197 -15.04 1.39 -5.08
N GLN A 198 -13.83 1.97 -5.06
CA GLN A 198 -13.59 3.31 -4.50
C GLN A 198 -14.48 4.40 -5.14
N GLU A 199 -14.71 4.30 -6.45
CA GLU A 199 -15.58 5.22 -7.22
C GLU A 199 -17.07 5.13 -6.85
N THR A 200 -17.50 4.05 -6.18
CA THR A 200 -18.85 3.90 -5.63
C THR A 200 -18.90 4.25 -4.13
N LEU A 201 -17.87 3.88 -3.37
CA LEU A 201 -17.86 4.02 -1.91
C LEU A 201 -17.56 5.47 -1.47
N LEU A 202 -16.52 6.11 -2.03
CA LEU A 202 -16.13 7.45 -1.61
C LEU A 202 -17.20 8.52 -1.91
N PRO A 203 -17.90 8.53 -3.06
CA PRO A 203 -18.98 9.49 -3.28
C PRO A 203 -20.16 9.30 -2.32
N ARG A 204 -20.57 8.06 -2.05
CA ARG A 204 -21.67 7.77 -1.11
C ARG A 204 -21.32 8.16 0.33
N LEU A 205 -20.08 7.92 0.78
CA LEU A 205 -19.60 8.39 2.08
C LEU A 205 -19.60 9.91 2.19
N ARG A 206 -19.20 10.62 1.11
CA ARG A 206 -19.22 12.10 1.07
C ARG A 206 -20.65 12.65 1.08
N GLU A 207 -21.55 12.10 0.27
CA GLU A 207 -22.99 12.45 0.29
C GLU A 207 -23.62 12.24 1.67
N GLN A 208 -23.27 11.14 2.35
CA GLN A 208 -23.76 10.84 3.70
C GLN A 208 -23.21 11.83 4.75
N LEU A 209 -21.93 12.20 4.66
CA LEU A 209 -21.31 13.20 5.54
C LEU A 209 -21.89 14.62 5.32
N ASP A 210 -22.10 15.02 4.06
CA ASP A 210 -22.73 16.30 3.72
C ASP A 210 -24.18 16.37 4.25
N ALA A 211 -24.93 15.25 4.17
CA ALA A 211 -26.26 15.14 4.76
C ALA A 211 -26.24 15.25 6.29
N PHE A 212 -25.26 14.66 6.98
CA PHE A 212 -25.12 14.80 8.42
C PHE A 212 -24.77 16.24 8.84
N GLY A 213 -23.91 16.94 8.09
CA GLY A 213 -23.61 18.36 8.32
C GLY A 213 -24.83 19.28 8.12
N GLU A 214 -25.69 18.98 7.14
CA GLU A 214 -26.99 19.66 6.99
C GLU A 214 -27.92 19.36 8.17
N ALA A 215 -27.90 18.15 8.73
CA ALA A 215 -28.68 17.80 9.91
C ALA A 215 -28.23 18.57 11.17
N GLU A 216 -26.92 18.69 11.41
CA GLU A 216 -26.37 19.54 12.47
C GLU A 216 -26.82 21.00 12.30
N ARG A 217 -26.69 21.54 11.08
CA ARG A 217 -27.12 22.91 10.74
C ARG A 217 -28.61 23.15 11.01
N LEU A 218 -29.47 22.19 10.70
CA LEU A 218 -30.92 22.27 10.97
C LEU A 218 -31.25 22.24 12.47
N LEU A 219 -30.52 21.44 13.27
CA LEU A 219 -30.73 21.34 14.72
C LEU A 219 -30.33 22.60 15.49
N ASP A 220 -29.30 23.33 15.04
CA ASP A 220 -28.89 24.59 15.64
C ASP A 220 -29.72 25.78 15.13
N LEU A 221 -29.97 25.88 13.82
CA LEU A 221 -30.77 26.97 13.24
C LEU A 221 -32.21 26.98 13.79
N HIS A 222 -32.82 25.80 13.96
CA HIS A 222 -34.19 25.66 14.45
C HIS A 222 -34.25 25.06 15.86
N ARG A 223 -33.25 25.33 16.72
CA ARG A 223 -33.13 24.78 18.10
C ARG A 223 -34.41 24.84 18.94
N ASP A 224 -35.24 25.85 18.72
CA ASP A 224 -36.47 26.12 19.49
C ASP A 224 -37.70 25.34 18.98
N CYS A 225 -37.56 24.60 17.88
CA CYS A 225 -38.53 23.60 17.40
C CYS A 225 -38.40 22.24 18.09
N PHE A 226 -37.25 21.94 18.69
CA PHE A 226 -36.90 20.63 19.21
C PHE A 226 -36.89 20.58 20.74
N ASP A 227 -37.26 19.44 21.32
CA ASP A 227 -37.10 19.22 22.76
C ASP A 227 -35.61 19.32 23.14
N PRO A 228 -35.23 20.08 24.18
CA PRO A 228 -33.82 20.31 24.51
C PRO A 228 -33.02 19.04 24.81
N GLU A 229 -33.63 18.03 25.44
CA GLU A 229 -32.95 16.78 25.77
C GLU A 229 -32.85 15.88 24.54
N ALA A 230 -33.92 15.74 23.76
CA ALA A 230 -33.88 15.00 22.50
C ALA A 230 -32.89 15.61 21.49
N ARG A 231 -32.82 16.96 21.42
CA ARG A 231 -31.87 17.69 20.57
C ARG A 231 -30.41 17.44 20.99
N ALA A 232 -30.12 17.46 22.30
CA ALA A 232 -28.79 17.21 22.82
C ALA A 232 -28.33 15.77 22.58
N ARG A 233 -29.23 14.79 22.73
CA ARG A 233 -28.94 13.38 22.40
C ARG A 233 -28.66 13.22 20.90
N LEU A 234 -29.53 13.76 20.03
CA LEU A 234 -29.37 13.66 18.58
C LEU A 234 -28.07 14.32 18.08
N ALA A 235 -27.63 15.43 18.69
CA ALA A 235 -26.32 16.02 18.38
C ALA A 235 -25.15 15.09 18.75
N ALA A 236 -25.18 14.47 19.93
CA ALA A 236 -24.18 13.49 20.36
C ALA A 236 -24.27 12.13 19.61
N ASP A 237 -25.38 11.87 18.92
CA ASP A 237 -25.51 10.75 17.99
C ASP A 237 -24.91 11.13 16.61
N LEU A 238 -25.20 12.33 16.11
CA LEU A 238 -24.64 12.89 14.88
C LEU A 238 -23.10 12.95 14.90
N GLU A 239 -22.50 13.49 15.95
CA GLU A 239 -21.04 13.56 16.12
C GLU A 239 -20.39 12.18 15.94
N ARG A 240 -21.03 11.12 16.46
CA ARG A 240 -20.54 9.74 16.37
C ARG A 240 -20.81 9.10 15.01
N LEU A 241 -21.93 9.41 14.36
CA LEU A 241 -22.20 9.00 12.98
C LEU A 241 -21.22 9.66 11.99
N VAL A 242 -20.93 10.95 12.16
CA VAL A 242 -19.91 11.68 11.39
C VAL A 242 -18.53 11.05 11.59
N ALA A 243 -18.15 10.76 12.85
CA ALA A 243 -16.87 10.12 13.16
C ALA A 243 -16.72 8.72 12.54
N GLU A 244 -17.74 7.86 12.63
CA GLU A 244 -17.72 6.53 12.01
C GLU A 244 -17.60 6.59 10.47
N ALA A 245 -18.38 7.46 9.82
CA ALA A 245 -18.37 7.59 8.35
C ALA A 245 -17.08 8.25 7.83
N ALA A 246 -16.54 9.25 8.56
CA ALA A 246 -15.25 9.85 8.25
C ALA A 246 -14.11 8.84 8.39
N ALA A 247 -14.12 8.00 9.44
CA ALA A 247 -13.12 6.94 9.60
C ALA A 247 -13.11 5.96 8.41
N GLN A 248 -14.27 5.51 7.91
CA GLN A 248 -14.31 4.64 6.73
C GLN A 248 -13.79 5.33 5.46
N ARG A 249 -14.11 6.62 5.25
CA ARG A 249 -13.54 7.42 4.16
C ARG A 249 -12.01 7.47 4.27
N ASP A 250 -11.50 7.80 5.45
CA ASP A 250 -10.06 8.01 5.67
C ASP A 250 -9.27 6.69 5.60
N THR A 251 -9.87 5.55 5.97
CA THR A 251 -9.34 4.21 5.69
C THR A 251 -9.23 3.96 4.19
N ILE A 252 -10.30 4.16 3.41
CA ILE A 252 -10.26 3.94 1.95
C ILE A 252 -9.23 4.85 1.28
N GLU A 253 -9.24 6.15 1.58
CA GLU A 253 -8.29 7.09 0.98
C GLU A 253 -6.83 6.78 1.38
N THR A 254 -6.59 6.19 2.56
CA THR A 254 -5.25 5.73 2.96
C THR A 254 -4.82 4.48 2.19
N LEU A 255 -5.71 3.48 2.06
CA LEU A 255 -5.47 2.28 1.23
C LEU A 255 -5.16 2.62 -0.23
N LEU A 256 -5.77 3.68 -0.78
CA LEU A 256 -5.45 4.20 -2.11
C LEU A 256 -4.04 4.81 -2.14
N ARG A 257 -3.77 5.79 -1.27
CA ARG A 257 -2.46 6.51 -1.20
C ARG A 257 -1.28 5.56 -0.98
N GLU A 258 -1.42 4.58 -0.09
CA GLU A 258 -0.36 3.61 0.22
C GLU A 258 -0.12 2.63 -0.95
N GLY A 259 -1.21 2.18 -1.60
CA GLY A 259 -1.13 1.33 -2.77
C GLY A 259 -0.47 2.02 -3.97
N GLU A 260 -0.88 3.24 -4.27
CA GLU A 260 -0.30 4.07 -5.35
C GLU A 260 1.17 4.42 -5.10
N ARG A 261 1.55 4.64 -3.84
CA ARG A 261 2.94 4.80 -3.43
C ARG A 261 3.74 3.52 -3.69
N GLU A 262 3.25 2.35 -3.27
CA GLU A 262 3.98 1.10 -3.49
C GLU A 262 4.06 0.74 -4.98
N TYR A 263 3.01 1.00 -5.76
CA TYR A 263 3.04 0.85 -7.22
C TYR A 263 4.12 1.70 -7.89
N ARG A 264 4.32 2.95 -7.46
CA ARG A 264 5.43 3.79 -7.94
C ARG A 264 6.79 3.22 -7.55
N ARG A 265 6.94 2.70 -6.31
CA ARG A 265 8.16 2.01 -5.87
C ARG A 265 8.44 0.75 -6.70
N GLU A 266 7.44 -0.11 -6.93
CA GLU A 266 7.55 -1.29 -7.80
C GLU A 266 8.01 -0.93 -9.22
N VAL A 267 7.47 0.13 -9.83
CA VAL A 267 7.90 0.62 -11.16
C VAL A 267 9.39 1.01 -11.16
N VAL A 268 9.86 1.67 -10.09
CA VAL A 268 11.28 2.05 -9.96
C VAL A 268 12.18 0.83 -9.74
N ARG A 269 11.76 -0.16 -8.94
CA ARG A 269 12.50 -1.42 -8.78
C ARG A 269 12.65 -2.17 -10.10
N LEU A 270 11.56 -2.31 -10.87
CA LEU A 270 11.59 -2.95 -12.19
C LEU A 270 12.54 -2.22 -13.15
N GLY A 271 12.49 -0.89 -13.19
CA GLY A 271 13.40 -0.08 -13.99
C GLY A 271 14.87 -0.30 -13.62
N ALA A 272 15.17 -0.41 -12.32
CA ALA A 272 16.50 -0.65 -11.78
C ALA A 272 17.02 -2.10 -11.99
N ILE A 273 16.22 -3.01 -12.56
CA ILE A 273 16.68 -4.31 -13.09
C ILE A 273 16.53 -4.42 -14.61
N SER A 274 16.45 -3.29 -15.32
CA SER A 274 16.25 -3.22 -16.78
C SER A 274 14.98 -3.93 -17.27
N ARG A 275 13.89 -3.85 -16.49
CA ARG A 275 12.57 -4.39 -16.85
C ARG A 275 11.52 -3.27 -16.92
N ARG A 276 10.46 -3.51 -17.68
CA ARG A 276 9.30 -2.60 -17.78
C ARG A 276 8.01 -3.40 -17.96
N ARG A 277 6.97 -2.97 -17.24
CA ARG A 277 5.57 -3.38 -17.44
C ARG A 277 4.75 -2.23 -18.05
N PRO A 278 3.60 -2.50 -18.70
CA PRO A 278 2.59 -1.47 -18.98
C PRO A 278 2.08 -0.79 -17.69
N GLU A 279 1.36 0.31 -17.84
CA GLU A 279 0.60 0.89 -16.73
C GLU A 279 -0.53 -0.07 -16.33
N LEU A 280 -0.73 -0.28 -15.02
CA LEU A 280 -1.68 -1.27 -14.52
C LEU A 280 -3.02 -0.63 -14.14
N PRO A 281 -4.17 -1.28 -14.44
CA PRO A 281 -5.46 -0.82 -13.95
C PRO A 281 -5.49 -0.88 -12.41
N TYR A 282 -6.23 0.06 -11.80
CA TYR A 282 -6.26 0.27 -10.35
C TYR A 282 -4.86 0.33 -9.70
N PRO A 283 -4.06 1.40 -9.92
CA PRO A 283 -2.69 1.49 -9.37
C PRO A 283 -2.57 1.29 -7.85
N SER A 284 -3.65 1.48 -7.09
CA SER A 284 -3.73 1.19 -5.66
C SER A 284 -3.71 -0.30 -5.28
N LEU A 285 -3.96 -1.23 -6.22
CA LEU A 285 -3.77 -2.67 -6.01
C LEU A 285 -2.27 -3.01 -6.11
N THR A 286 -1.68 -3.44 -5.00
CA THR A 286 -0.28 -3.87 -4.88
C THR A 286 -0.03 -5.21 -5.60
N ARG A 287 1.24 -5.62 -5.78
CA ARG A 287 1.55 -7.02 -6.18
C ARG A 287 0.76 -8.04 -5.35
N ALA A 288 0.78 -7.92 -4.02
CA ALA A 288 0.17 -8.87 -3.10
C ALA A 288 -1.37 -8.92 -3.17
N ASP A 289 -2.01 -7.83 -3.61
CA ASP A 289 -3.45 -7.79 -3.91
C ASP A 289 -3.77 -8.54 -5.21
N ARG A 290 -2.93 -8.35 -6.25
CA ARG A 290 -3.11 -8.98 -7.56
C ARG A 290 -2.80 -10.48 -7.54
N GLU A 291 -1.76 -10.90 -6.83
CA GLU A 291 -1.42 -12.32 -6.63
C GLU A 291 -2.48 -13.07 -5.82
N PHE A 292 -3.03 -12.42 -4.79
CA PHE A 292 -4.16 -12.91 -4.03
C PHE A 292 -5.38 -13.17 -4.93
N LEU A 293 -5.74 -12.19 -5.76
CA LEU A 293 -6.81 -12.34 -6.75
C LEU A 293 -6.50 -13.44 -7.77
N ALA A 294 -5.24 -13.52 -8.24
CA ALA A 294 -4.80 -14.50 -9.22
C ALA A 294 -4.95 -15.95 -8.74
N PHE A 295 -4.56 -16.21 -7.50
CA PHE A 295 -4.68 -17.54 -6.90
C PHE A 295 -6.16 -17.93 -6.70
N TRP A 296 -6.99 -17.03 -6.16
CA TRP A 296 -8.39 -17.33 -5.86
C TRP A 296 -9.29 -17.42 -7.09
N ILE A 297 -9.21 -16.44 -7.98
CA ILE A 297 -10.00 -16.44 -9.22
C ILE A 297 -9.50 -17.56 -10.13
N GLY A 298 -8.18 -17.73 -10.28
CA GLY A 298 -7.57 -18.80 -11.08
C GLY A 298 -8.05 -20.18 -10.63
N GLY A 299 -7.97 -20.50 -9.34
CA GLY A 299 -8.37 -21.81 -8.81
C GLY A 299 -9.87 -22.08 -8.92
N VAL A 300 -10.71 -21.12 -8.49
CA VAL A 300 -12.17 -21.29 -8.49
C VAL A 300 -12.74 -21.40 -9.91
N TYR A 301 -12.26 -20.57 -10.85
CA TYR A 301 -12.75 -20.63 -12.23
C TYR A 301 -12.20 -21.84 -12.99
N TRP A 302 -10.94 -22.25 -12.77
CA TRP A 302 -10.40 -23.49 -13.33
C TRP A 302 -11.21 -24.72 -12.91
N ARG A 303 -11.82 -24.69 -11.71
CA ARG A 303 -12.77 -25.70 -11.25
C ARG A 303 -14.17 -25.53 -11.86
N LEU A 304 -14.69 -24.30 -12.03
CA LEU A 304 -15.97 -24.02 -12.74
C LEU A 304 -16.00 -24.63 -14.15
N ARG A 305 -14.87 -24.60 -14.86
CA ARG A 305 -14.63 -25.25 -16.17
C ARG A 305 -14.95 -26.77 -16.16
N GLY A 306 -14.68 -27.47 -15.07
CA GLY A 306 -15.04 -28.89 -14.87
C GLY A 306 -16.48 -29.10 -14.35
N GLY A 307 -17.28 -28.03 -14.26
CA GLY A 307 -18.72 -28.06 -13.96
C GLY A 307 -19.08 -28.12 -12.48
N GLY A 308 -20.38 -27.98 -12.21
CA GLY A 308 -20.99 -28.17 -10.88
C GLY A 308 -21.34 -26.88 -10.13
N PHE A 309 -20.57 -25.81 -10.29
CA PHE A 309 -20.83 -24.52 -9.62
C PHE A 309 -22.04 -23.77 -10.23
N VAL A 310 -22.07 -23.63 -11.55
CA VAL A 310 -23.16 -22.99 -12.30
C VAL A 310 -23.54 -23.90 -13.47
N ALA A 311 -24.82 -23.91 -13.83
CA ALA A 311 -25.29 -24.58 -15.04
C ALA A 311 -24.91 -23.76 -16.28
N LEU A 312 -24.17 -24.37 -17.21
CA LEU A 312 -23.72 -23.75 -18.46
C LEU A 312 -24.26 -24.55 -19.65
N ASP A 313 -24.63 -23.87 -20.74
CA ASP A 313 -25.33 -24.47 -21.88
C ASP A 313 -24.44 -25.44 -22.71
N GLY A 314 -23.13 -25.45 -22.50
CA GLY A 314 -22.23 -26.43 -23.12
C GLY A 314 -20.78 -26.38 -22.63
N THR A 315 -19.99 -27.36 -23.09
CA THR A 315 -18.56 -27.48 -22.75
C THR A 315 -17.71 -26.33 -23.31
N GLN A 316 -18.17 -25.62 -24.34
CA GLN A 316 -17.49 -24.44 -24.85
C GLN A 316 -17.65 -23.24 -23.92
N ASP A 317 -18.84 -23.03 -23.36
CA ASP A 317 -19.08 -22.00 -22.35
C ASP A 317 -18.30 -22.30 -21.07
N ALA A 318 -18.19 -23.56 -20.66
CA ALA A 318 -17.34 -23.95 -19.53
C ALA A 318 -15.85 -23.60 -19.73
N ARG A 319 -15.29 -23.77 -20.94
CA ARG A 319 -13.91 -23.34 -21.26
C ARG A 319 -13.79 -21.81 -21.37
N ARG A 320 -14.77 -21.16 -22.00
CA ARG A 320 -14.76 -19.71 -22.26
C ARG A 320 -14.91 -18.91 -20.96
N LEU A 321 -15.89 -19.27 -20.13
CA LEU A 321 -16.25 -18.58 -18.90
C LEU A 321 -15.44 -19.10 -17.69
N GLY A 322 -14.94 -20.34 -17.73
CA GLY A 322 -14.11 -20.95 -16.67
C GLY A 322 -12.59 -20.85 -16.86
N LEU A 323 -12.09 -20.54 -18.06
CA LEU A 323 -10.65 -20.34 -18.31
C LEU A 323 -10.39 -19.00 -19.02
N ARG A 324 -10.85 -18.85 -20.25
CA ARG A 324 -10.44 -17.74 -21.12
C ARG A 324 -10.74 -16.36 -20.53
N ARG A 325 -12.00 -16.12 -20.15
CA ARG A 325 -12.49 -14.87 -19.56
C ARG A 325 -11.80 -14.54 -18.21
N PRO A 326 -11.81 -15.41 -17.20
CA PRO A 326 -11.19 -15.12 -15.90
C PRO A 326 -9.66 -14.96 -15.97
N PHE A 327 -8.95 -15.79 -16.73
CA PHE A 327 -7.50 -15.61 -16.89
C PHE A 327 -7.18 -14.39 -17.76
N GLY A 328 -8.07 -14.00 -18.69
CA GLY A 328 -7.98 -12.74 -19.43
C GLY A 328 -8.10 -11.53 -18.51
N ALA A 329 -9.09 -11.52 -17.61
CA ALA A 329 -9.25 -10.45 -16.62
C ALA A 329 -8.05 -10.36 -15.64
N LEU A 330 -7.51 -11.51 -15.20
CA LEU A 330 -6.27 -11.55 -14.41
C LEU A 330 -5.04 -11.08 -15.22
N GLY A 331 -5.00 -11.41 -16.50
CA GLY A 331 -3.98 -10.95 -17.45
C GLY A 331 -4.01 -9.42 -17.61
N GLU A 332 -5.17 -8.85 -17.91
CA GLU A 332 -5.33 -7.40 -18.00
C GLU A 332 -5.09 -6.68 -16.66
N LEU A 333 -5.39 -7.33 -15.53
CA LEU A 333 -5.06 -6.80 -14.20
C LEU A 333 -3.54 -6.73 -13.95
N ALA A 334 -2.75 -7.60 -14.56
CA ALA A 334 -1.32 -7.75 -14.29
C ALA A 334 -0.39 -7.22 -15.40
N GLY A 335 -0.90 -7.09 -16.63
CA GLY A 335 -0.17 -6.58 -17.79
C GLY A 335 -1.08 -6.43 -19.02
N PRO A 336 -1.81 -5.30 -19.15
CA PRO A 336 -2.76 -5.07 -20.24
C PRO A 336 -2.28 -5.42 -21.66
N GLY A 337 -3.16 -6.03 -22.44
CA GLY A 337 -2.93 -6.55 -23.79
C GLY A 337 -2.08 -7.82 -23.84
N ASP A 338 -0.91 -7.81 -23.21
CA ASP A 338 0.00 -8.98 -23.19
C ASP A 338 -0.59 -10.14 -22.36
N GLY A 339 -1.29 -9.84 -21.27
CA GLY A 339 -1.96 -10.83 -20.42
C GLY A 339 -3.23 -11.42 -21.05
N GLY A 340 -4.04 -10.62 -21.75
CA GLY A 340 -5.18 -11.12 -22.51
C GLY A 340 -4.77 -12.13 -23.59
N GLU A 341 -3.74 -11.82 -24.38
CA GLU A 341 -3.20 -12.73 -25.41
C GLU A 341 -2.62 -14.02 -24.79
N ALA A 342 -2.00 -13.93 -23.61
CA ALA A 342 -1.54 -15.11 -22.88
C ALA A 342 -2.71 -16.00 -22.40
N ALA A 343 -3.81 -15.41 -21.95
CA ALA A 343 -5.02 -16.14 -21.56
C ALA A 343 -5.75 -16.77 -22.76
N ASP A 344 -5.74 -16.12 -23.92
CA ASP A 344 -6.13 -16.75 -25.19
C ASP A 344 -5.25 -17.98 -25.48
N GLY A 345 -3.95 -17.90 -25.20
CA GLY A 345 -3.01 -19.03 -25.34
C GLY A 345 -3.32 -20.21 -24.42
N LEU A 346 -3.65 -19.95 -23.15
CA LEU A 346 -4.14 -21.00 -22.23
C LEU A 346 -5.43 -21.66 -22.74
N TYR A 347 -6.32 -20.87 -23.35
CA TYR A 347 -7.55 -21.37 -23.96
C TYR A 347 -7.31 -22.12 -25.27
N CYS A 348 -6.27 -21.84 -26.06
CA CYS A 348 -5.90 -22.65 -27.22
C CYS A 348 -5.49 -24.07 -26.80
N GLU A 349 -4.57 -24.17 -25.83
CA GLU A 349 -4.02 -25.46 -25.37
C GLU A 349 -5.08 -26.40 -24.78
N ILE A 350 -6.18 -25.85 -24.23
CA ILE A 350 -7.25 -26.67 -23.64
C ILE A 350 -7.96 -27.57 -24.66
N PHE A 351 -7.78 -27.38 -25.97
CA PHE A 351 -8.38 -28.25 -27.01
C PHE A 351 -7.46 -29.37 -27.45
N GLU A 352 -6.18 -29.32 -27.09
CA GLU A 352 -5.21 -30.37 -27.36
C GLU A 352 -5.40 -31.55 -26.40
N GLY A 353 -4.97 -32.74 -26.81
CA GLY A 353 -5.04 -33.95 -25.98
C GLY A 353 -6.43 -34.52 -25.65
N TRP A 354 -7.55 -33.91 -26.09
CA TRP A 354 -8.94 -34.28 -25.70
C TRP A 354 -9.40 -35.73 -26.02
N GLY A 355 -8.57 -36.55 -26.65
CA GLY A 355 -8.81 -38.00 -26.79
C GLY A 355 -8.40 -38.82 -25.56
N GLU A 356 -7.48 -38.30 -24.74
CA GLU A 356 -6.90 -39.00 -23.58
C GLU A 356 -7.45 -38.41 -22.27
N TRP A 357 -8.48 -39.05 -21.72
CA TRP A 357 -9.07 -38.68 -20.41
C TRP A 357 -8.14 -39.10 -19.27
N PHE A 358 -7.11 -38.28 -19.04
CA PHE A 358 -6.11 -38.47 -18.00
C PHE A 358 -6.50 -37.70 -16.73
N ASP A 359 -7.20 -38.36 -15.82
CA ASP A 359 -7.26 -37.96 -14.41
C ASP A 359 -6.40 -38.93 -13.60
N MET A 360 -5.83 -38.43 -12.49
CA MET A 360 -5.06 -39.29 -11.58
C MET A 360 -5.97 -40.41 -11.04
N GLY A 361 -5.51 -41.66 -11.17
CA GLY A 361 -6.26 -42.86 -10.84
C GLY A 361 -7.19 -43.38 -11.96
N THR A 362 -7.24 -42.79 -13.16
CA THR A 362 -8.13 -43.25 -14.27
C THR A 362 -7.42 -43.93 -15.44
N THR A 363 -6.12 -44.18 -15.35
CA THR A 363 -5.32 -44.84 -16.40
C THR A 363 -5.72 -46.31 -16.63
N PRO A 364 -5.69 -46.83 -17.88
CA PRO A 364 -5.84 -48.26 -18.19
C PRO A 364 -4.63 -49.10 -17.69
N GLY A 365 -4.59 -49.31 -16.38
CA GLY A 365 -3.49 -49.95 -15.62
C GLY A 365 -3.71 -49.74 -14.11
N GLN A 366 -4.26 -48.57 -13.76
CA GLN A 366 -4.97 -48.26 -12.51
C GLN A 366 -4.15 -48.14 -11.20
N GLN A 367 -2.84 -48.41 -11.15
CA GLN A 367 -2.12 -48.39 -9.85
C GLN A 367 -0.83 -47.55 -9.75
N ASP A 368 -0.21 -47.12 -10.86
CA ASP A 368 0.98 -46.26 -10.80
C ASP A 368 0.68 -44.76 -10.57
N LYS A 369 0.63 -44.36 -9.31
CA LYS A 369 0.50 -42.93 -8.93
C LYS A 369 1.75 -42.08 -9.21
N TYR A 370 2.90 -42.68 -9.49
CA TYR A 370 4.12 -41.96 -9.88
C TYR A 370 4.06 -41.59 -11.37
N HIS A 371 3.58 -42.49 -12.22
CA HIS A 371 3.22 -42.17 -13.60
C HIS A 371 2.22 -41.01 -13.68
N ASP A 372 1.17 -41.05 -12.86
CA ASP A 372 0.16 -39.99 -12.86
C ASP A 372 0.71 -38.64 -12.38
N LEU A 373 1.68 -38.62 -11.44
CA LEU A 373 2.41 -37.41 -11.04
C LEU A 373 3.21 -36.81 -12.21
N VAL A 374 4.03 -37.63 -12.87
CA VAL A 374 4.90 -37.19 -13.97
C VAL A 374 4.06 -36.70 -15.15
N ARG A 375 3.06 -37.47 -15.59
CA ARG A 375 2.23 -37.14 -16.76
C ARG A 375 1.32 -35.94 -16.50
N MET A 376 0.82 -35.73 -15.27
CA MET A 376 0.08 -34.50 -14.94
C MET A 376 0.97 -33.27 -14.86
N THR A 377 2.22 -33.37 -14.38
CA THR A 377 3.18 -32.26 -14.48
C THR A 377 3.52 -31.92 -15.94
N GLN A 378 3.75 -32.92 -16.79
CA GLN A 378 3.94 -32.71 -18.23
C GLN A 378 2.73 -32.02 -18.87
N ARG A 379 1.51 -32.52 -18.61
CA ARG A 379 0.25 -31.92 -19.06
C ARG A 379 0.10 -30.47 -18.60
N GLY A 380 0.59 -30.16 -17.41
CA GLY A 380 0.63 -28.80 -16.88
C GLY A 380 1.52 -27.83 -17.67
N ASP A 381 2.63 -28.31 -18.22
CA ASP A 381 3.51 -27.54 -19.12
C ASP A 381 2.91 -27.44 -20.55
N GLU A 382 2.38 -28.54 -21.08
CA GLU A 382 1.61 -28.57 -22.34
C GLU A 382 0.47 -27.53 -22.31
N GLN A 383 -0.25 -27.44 -21.18
CA GLN A 383 -1.40 -26.56 -20.99
C GLN A 383 -1.07 -25.04 -20.93
N ILE A 384 0.20 -24.67 -20.70
CA ILE A 384 0.67 -23.26 -20.73
C ILE A 384 1.47 -22.91 -21.98
N ARG A 385 1.87 -23.90 -22.78
CA ARG A 385 2.89 -23.78 -23.83
C ARG A 385 2.61 -22.67 -24.85
N THR A 386 1.40 -22.53 -25.37
CA THR A 386 1.05 -21.44 -26.30
C THR A 386 1.14 -20.06 -25.64
N ALA A 387 0.77 -19.92 -24.36
CA ALA A 387 0.91 -18.66 -23.62
C ALA A 387 2.40 -18.28 -23.40
N VAL A 388 3.27 -19.28 -23.23
CA VAL A 388 4.72 -19.11 -23.07
C VAL A 388 5.41 -18.83 -24.42
N LEU A 389 5.21 -19.69 -25.42
CA LEU A 389 6.01 -19.78 -26.64
C LEU A 389 5.31 -19.26 -27.92
N GLY A 390 4.00 -19.03 -27.88
CA GLY A 390 3.20 -18.72 -29.08
C GLY A 390 2.91 -19.92 -29.99
N THR A 391 3.41 -21.11 -29.64
CA THR A 391 3.28 -22.33 -30.44
C THR A 391 2.21 -23.28 -29.90
N THR A 392 1.16 -23.49 -30.69
CA THR A 392 0.13 -24.54 -30.52
C THR A 392 0.34 -25.63 -31.59
N LEU A 393 -0.15 -26.85 -31.36
CA LEU A 393 -0.30 -27.87 -32.41
C LEU A 393 -1.60 -27.69 -33.23
N LEU A 394 -2.49 -26.79 -32.79
CA LEU A 394 -3.70 -26.39 -33.50
C LEU A 394 -3.40 -25.22 -34.44
N ASP A 395 -2.92 -25.51 -35.65
CA ASP A 395 -2.83 -24.51 -36.71
C ASP A 395 -4.15 -24.46 -37.53
N PRO A 396 -5.00 -23.41 -37.40
CA PRO A 396 -4.92 -22.26 -36.49
C PRO A 396 -5.75 -22.45 -35.20
N CYS A 397 -5.38 -21.75 -34.13
CA CYS A 397 -6.23 -21.64 -32.94
C CYS A 397 -7.47 -20.79 -33.25
N LEU A 398 -8.65 -21.38 -33.00
CA LEU A 398 -9.95 -20.75 -33.22
C LEU A 398 -10.55 -20.29 -31.90
N ILE A 399 -10.73 -18.97 -31.72
CA ILE A 399 -11.46 -18.41 -30.59
C ILE A 399 -12.92 -18.10 -30.97
N PRO A 400 -13.88 -18.20 -30.03
CA PRO A 400 -15.31 -18.07 -30.33
C PRO A 400 -15.77 -16.62 -30.55
N ASP A 401 -14.94 -15.64 -30.18
CA ASP A 401 -15.20 -14.21 -30.34
C ASP A 401 -14.25 -13.59 -31.39
N PRO A 402 -14.58 -12.42 -31.97
CA PRO A 402 -13.65 -11.70 -32.85
C PRO A 402 -12.37 -11.25 -32.11
N PRO A 403 -11.17 -11.35 -32.73
CA PRO A 403 -10.90 -11.96 -34.04
C PRO A 403 -10.85 -13.50 -33.94
N PHE A 404 -11.70 -14.20 -34.70
CA PHE A 404 -11.92 -15.66 -34.59
C PHE A 404 -10.68 -16.55 -34.84
N VAL A 405 -9.58 -15.97 -35.32
CA VAL A 405 -8.27 -16.60 -35.52
C VAL A 405 -7.24 -15.69 -34.86
N LEU A 406 -6.36 -16.24 -34.03
CA LEU A 406 -5.27 -15.51 -33.39
C LEU A 406 -3.90 -16.01 -33.84
N THR A 407 -2.95 -15.08 -33.99
CA THR A 407 -1.52 -15.35 -33.96
C THR A 407 -1.01 -14.91 -32.60
N ILE A 408 -0.64 -15.86 -31.74
CA ILE A 408 -0.13 -15.60 -30.39
C ILE A 408 1.39 -15.57 -30.45
N ALA A 409 2.02 -14.53 -29.91
CA ALA A 409 3.48 -14.35 -29.96
C ALA A 409 4.21 -15.00 -28.77
N GLY A 410 3.47 -15.31 -27.70
CA GLY A 410 4.00 -15.90 -26.47
C GLY A 410 4.75 -14.91 -25.58
N LEU A 411 4.63 -15.06 -24.26
CA LEU A 411 5.29 -14.19 -23.29
C LEU A 411 6.82 -14.24 -23.41
N SER A 412 7.41 -15.40 -23.70
CA SER A 412 8.84 -15.52 -23.96
C SER A 412 9.27 -14.76 -25.23
N GLY A 413 8.49 -14.84 -26.31
CA GLY A 413 8.76 -14.09 -27.55
C GLY A 413 8.66 -12.57 -27.37
N LYS A 414 7.84 -12.13 -26.40
CA LYS A 414 7.69 -10.74 -25.98
C LYS A 414 8.75 -10.26 -24.96
N GLY A 415 9.69 -11.11 -24.57
CA GLY A 415 10.81 -10.77 -23.68
C GLY A 415 10.49 -10.77 -22.18
N TYR A 416 9.38 -11.42 -21.77
CA TYR A 416 9.10 -11.74 -20.37
C TYR A 416 9.93 -12.95 -19.90
N ASP A 417 10.08 -13.05 -18.58
CA ASP A 417 10.67 -14.21 -17.92
C ASP A 417 9.53 -15.14 -17.51
N THR A 418 9.38 -16.29 -18.17
CA THR A 418 8.23 -17.18 -18.01
C THR A 418 8.37 -18.19 -16.86
N THR A 419 9.41 -18.06 -16.04
CA THR A 419 9.78 -19.05 -15.00
C THR A 419 8.64 -19.34 -14.00
N SER A 420 7.95 -18.31 -13.48
CA SER A 420 6.82 -18.53 -12.58
C SER A 420 5.58 -19.11 -13.28
N LEU A 421 5.39 -18.90 -14.60
CA LEU A 421 4.30 -19.55 -15.34
C LEU A 421 4.59 -21.04 -15.57
N HIS A 422 5.85 -21.41 -15.88
CA HIS A 422 6.26 -22.83 -15.90
C HIS A 422 6.03 -23.50 -14.54
N ALA A 423 6.49 -22.89 -13.44
CA ALA A 423 6.23 -23.42 -12.10
C ALA A 423 4.72 -23.57 -11.81
N GLY A 424 3.90 -22.61 -12.25
CA GLY A 424 2.44 -22.66 -12.14
C GLY A 424 1.79 -23.81 -12.93
N GLY A 425 2.23 -24.06 -14.17
CA GLY A 425 1.78 -25.19 -14.98
C GLY A 425 2.23 -26.54 -14.42
N LEU A 426 3.54 -26.70 -14.22
CA LEU A 426 4.17 -27.93 -13.72
C LEU A 426 3.58 -28.40 -12.37
N SER A 427 3.07 -27.47 -11.55
CA SER A 427 2.37 -27.73 -10.28
C SER A 427 1.13 -28.63 -10.41
N MET A 428 0.58 -28.83 -11.62
CA MET A 428 -0.59 -29.70 -11.87
C MET A 428 -0.39 -31.13 -11.31
N GLY A 429 0.78 -31.74 -11.50
CA GLY A 429 1.12 -33.05 -10.95
C GLY A 429 1.09 -33.08 -9.41
N PRO A 430 1.92 -32.27 -8.72
CA PRO A 430 1.89 -32.12 -7.26
C PRO A 430 0.51 -31.81 -6.68
N CYS A 431 -0.25 -30.90 -7.29
CA CYS A 431 -1.60 -30.53 -6.86
C CYS A 431 -2.56 -31.73 -6.84
N TYR A 432 -2.56 -32.54 -7.89
CA TYR A 432 -3.37 -33.76 -7.94
C TYR A 432 -2.81 -34.84 -7.01
N TYR A 433 -1.50 -35.08 -7.00
CA TYR A 433 -0.86 -36.12 -6.19
C TYR A 433 -1.12 -35.93 -4.69
N PHE A 434 -0.90 -34.72 -4.16
CA PHE A 434 -1.19 -34.45 -2.75
C PHE A 434 -2.68 -34.63 -2.45
N SER A 435 -3.56 -34.16 -3.33
CA SER A 435 -5.00 -34.26 -3.13
C SER A 435 -5.47 -35.71 -3.08
N TRP A 436 -4.94 -36.59 -3.94
CA TRP A 436 -5.24 -38.03 -3.91
C TRP A 436 -4.59 -38.77 -2.73
N ASP A 437 -3.37 -38.40 -2.33
CA ASP A 437 -2.65 -39.01 -1.18
C ASP A 437 -3.28 -38.63 0.18
N ARG A 438 -3.78 -37.39 0.31
CA ARG A 438 -4.17 -36.79 1.60
C ARG A 438 -5.65 -36.39 1.74
N LEU A 439 -6.35 -36.12 0.63
CA LEU A 439 -7.67 -35.46 0.63
C LEU A 439 -8.78 -36.27 -0.09
N LEU A 440 -8.54 -37.55 -0.37
CA LEU A 440 -9.47 -38.48 -1.04
C LEU A 440 -10.90 -38.48 -0.47
N GLY A 441 -11.06 -38.30 0.85
CA GLY A 441 -12.34 -38.28 1.57
C GLY A 441 -12.71 -36.90 2.12
N TRP A 442 -12.26 -35.81 1.49
CA TRP A 442 -12.39 -34.45 1.99
C TRP A 442 -13.53 -33.66 1.29
N THR A 443 -14.19 -32.76 2.04
CA THR A 443 -15.36 -31.98 1.62
C THR A 443 -15.22 -30.50 2.02
N TRP A 444 -15.61 -29.58 1.13
CA TRP A 444 -15.33 -28.15 1.24
C TRP A 444 -16.23 -27.40 2.25
N ALA A 445 -17.49 -27.80 2.34
CA ALA A 445 -18.42 -27.32 3.37
C ALA A 445 -19.21 -28.50 3.96
N ARG A 446 -19.89 -28.24 5.08
CA ARG A 446 -20.79 -29.23 5.69
C ARG A 446 -21.98 -29.54 4.80
N ASP A 447 -22.56 -30.73 4.96
CA ASP A 447 -23.90 -31.08 4.44
C ASP A 447 -24.12 -30.75 2.94
N MET A 448 -23.04 -30.74 2.13
CA MET A 448 -23.11 -30.43 0.71
C MET A 448 -23.76 -31.59 -0.06
N GLU A 449 -24.94 -31.32 -0.60
CA GLU A 449 -25.72 -32.26 -1.42
C GLU A 449 -25.42 -32.10 -2.92
N PRO A 450 -25.74 -33.09 -3.78
CA PRO A 450 -25.70 -32.93 -5.23
C PRO A 450 -26.69 -31.86 -5.70
N PRO A 451 -26.37 -31.05 -6.72
CA PRO A 451 -25.15 -31.11 -7.52
C PRO A 451 -23.93 -30.44 -6.87
N TYR A 452 -24.10 -29.56 -5.88
CA TYR A 452 -23.04 -28.69 -5.35
C TYR A 452 -21.82 -29.44 -4.82
N ARG A 453 -21.96 -30.61 -4.18
CA ARG A 453 -20.79 -31.44 -3.81
C ARG A 453 -19.89 -31.83 -4.98
N GLN A 454 -20.47 -32.03 -6.16
CA GLN A 454 -19.72 -32.36 -7.37
C GLN A 454 -18.94 -31.15 -7.91
N ALA A 455 -19.20 -29.94 -7.41
CA ALA A 455 -18.51 -28.72 -7.82
C ALA A 455 -17.11 -28.56 -7.20
N ILE A 456 -16.85 -29.05 -5.98
CA ILE A 456 -15.57 -28.82 -5.30
C ILE A 456 -15.10 -29.94 -4.33
N ASP A 457 -15.93 -30.93 -3.99
CA ASP A 457 -15.47 -32.03 -3.11
C ASP A 457 -14.63 -33.07 -3.84
N GLY A 458 -13.73 -33.72 -3.10
CA GLY A 458 -12.91 -34.83 -3.59
C GLY A 458 -11.59 -34.41 -4.26
N PRO A 459 -10.67 -35.37 -4.44
CA PRO A 459 -9.26 -35.08 -4.71
C PRO A 459 -9.01 -34.44 -6.07
N THR A 460 -9.74 -34.85 -7.11
CA THR A 460 -9.67 -34.23 -8.46
C THR A 460 -10.08 -32.76 -8.42
N ALA A 461 -11.15 -32.42 -7.70
CA ALA A 461 -11.64 -31.05 -7.63
C ALA A 461 -10.70 -30.11 -6.85
N ILE A 462 -10.12 -30.61 -5.76
CA ILE A 462 -9.10 -29.89 -4.98
C ILE A 462 -7.81 -29.72 -5.81
N GLY A 463 -7.42 -30.76 -6.54
CA GLY A 463 -6.31 -30.73 -7.50
C GLY A 463 -6.52 -29.69 -8.60
N GLU A 464 -7.73 -29.58 -9.15
CA GLU A 464 -8.10 -28.53 -10.10
C GLU A 464 -8.00 -27.12 -9.50
N VAL A 465 -8.49 -26.89 -8.27
CA VAL A 465 -8.39 -25.58 -7.60
C VAL A 465 -6.94 -25.19 -7.35
N CYS A 466 -6.12 -26.11 -6.85
CA CYS A 466 -4.69 -25.92 -6.65
C CYS A 466 -3.95 -25.63 -7.97
N THR A 467 -4.30 -26.36 -9.04
CA THR A 467 -3.71 -26.19 -10.38
C THR A 467 -4.06 -24.82 -10.96
N GLY A 468 -5.34 -24.47 -11.00
CA GLY A 468 -5.81 -23.19 -11.54
C GLY A 468 -5.24 -21.99 -10.78
N GLY A 469 -5.15 -22.09 -9.45
CA GLY A 469 -4.54 -21.05 -8.62
C GLY A 469 -3.05 -20.90 -8.92
N SER A 470 -2.33 -22.01 -9.11
CA SER A 470 -0.91 -22.01 -9.44
C SER A 470 -0.63 -21.44 -10.84
N ILE A 471 -1.42 -21.79 -11.86
CA ILE A 471 -1.31 -21.22 -13.22
C ILE A 471 -1.66 -19.72 -13.20
N GLY A 472 -2.74 -19.33 -12.51
CA GLY A 472 -3.17 -17.93 -12.43
C GLY A 472 -2.13 -17.04 -11.74
N LEU A 473 -1.62 -17.51 -10.59
CA LEU A 473 -0.52 -16.87 -9.86
C LEU A 473 0.76 -16.78 -10.71
N GLY A 474 1.13 -17.87 -11.41
CA GLY A 474 2.27 -17.89 -12.32
C GLY A 474 2.15 -16.87 -13.45
N LEU A 475 0.99 -16.79 -14.11
CA LEU A 475 0.69 -15.81 -15.16
C LEU A 475 0.83 -14.38 -14.64
N VAL A 476 0.22 -14.07 -13.49
CA VAL A 476 0.25 -12.73 -12.89
C VAL A 476 1.67 -12.36 -12.43
N ARG A 477 2.45 -13.28 -11.86
CA ARG A 477 3.86 -13.03 -11.52
C ARG A 477 4.71 -12.68 -12.73
N VAL A 478 4.60 -13.44 -13.83
CA VAL A 478 5.33 -13.17 -15.08
C VAL A 478 5.00 -11.77 -15.63
N LEU A 479 3.72 -11.40 -15.66
CA LEU A 479 3.28 -10.09 -16.16
C LEU A 479 3.71 -8.93 -15.25
N LEU A 480 3.58 -9.07 -13.92
CA LEU A 480 3.98 -8.05 -12.94
C LEU A 480 5.49 -7.83 -12.89
N PHE A 481 6.30 -8.86 -13.20
CA PHE A 481 7.76 -8.75 -13.35
C PHE A 481 8.16 -8.04 -14.65
N GLY A 482 7.22 -7.85 -15.59
CA GLY A 482 7.41 -7.14 -16.84
C GLY A 482 8.38 -7.83 -17.81
N ARG A 483 8.56 -7.22 -18.97
CA ARG A 483 9.54 -7.65 -19.97
C ARG A 483 10.88 -6.95 -19.77
N SER A 484 11.95 -7.62 -20.15
CA SER A 484 13.28 -7.02 -20.27
C SER A 484 13.29 -5.90 -21.32
N VAL A 485 14.08 -4.85 -21.08
CA VAL A 485 14.24 -3.71 -22.00
C VAL A 485 15.71 -3.32 -22.15
N SER A 486 16.08 -2.92 -23.37
CA SER A 486 17.42 -2.43 -23.70
C SER A 486 17.32 -1.21 -24.63
N PRO A 487 18.01 -0.09 -24.35
CA PRO A 487 18.83 0.17 -23.17
C PRO A 487 18.01 0.19 -21.87
N ALA A 488 18.70 0.11 -20.73
CA ALA A 488 18.09 0.17 -19.40
C ALA A 488 17.37 1.53 -19.18
N PRO A 489 16.24 1.58 -18.44
CA PRO A 489 15.48 2.81 -18.23
C PRO A 489 16.24 3.94 -17.53
N TYR A 490 17.26 3.60 -16.74
CA TYR A 490 18.03 4.56 -15.92
C TYR A 490 19.51 4.65 -16.32
N ALA A 491 19.87 4.20 -17.52
CA ALA A 491 21.24 4.25 -18.01
C ALA A 491 21.81 5.68 -17.99
N GLY A 492 22.90 5.90 -17.25
CA GLY A 492 23.56 7.20 -17.09
C GLY A 492 23.13 8.01 -15.86
N LEU A 493 22.16 7.55 -15.08
CA LEU A 493 21.94 7.99 -13.68
C LEU A 493 22.89 7.23 -12.75
N ASP A 494 23.14 7.74 -11.54
CA ASP A 494 23.76 6.98 -10.43
C ASP A 494 22.79 6.71 -9.27
N ALA A 495 21.61 7.34 -9.25
CA ALA A 495 20.52 6.95 -8.37
C ALA A 495 19.13 7.28 -8.90
N VAL A 496 18.12 6.63 -8.31
CA VAL A 496 16.70 6.96 -8.46
C VAL A 496 16.01 7.00 -7.09
N PHE A 497 14.99 7.85 -6.94
CA PHE A 497 14.30 8.14 -5.69
C PHE A 497 12.84 7.66 -5.74
N PRO A 498 12.51 6.48 -5.16
CA PRO A 498 11.20 5.83 -5.37
C PRO A 498 9.97 6.58 -4.82
N ASP A 499 10.17 7.49 -3.87
CA ASP A 499 9.09 8.19 -3.15
C ASP A 499 8.75 9.58 -3.72
N GLU A 500 9.46 10.04 -4.76
CA GLU A 500 9.49 11.42 -5.29
C GLU A 500 9.94 12.49 -4.26
N PRO A 501 11.10 13.16 -4.45
CA PRO A 501 11.67 14.10 -3.47
C PRO A 501 10.98 15.48 -3.42
N VAL A 502 9.71 15.60 -3.82
CA VAL A 502 9.02 16.89 -3.98
C VAL A 502 8.36 17.31 -2.66
N GLY A 503 8.76 18.47 -2.13
CA GLY A 503 8.08 19.08 -0.98
C GLY A 503 8.37 18.42 0.37
N LEU A 504 9.53 17.77 0.54
CA LEU A 504 9.97 17.23 1.82
C LEU A 504 10.20 18.36 2.83
N GLU A 505 9.42 18.37 3.92
CA GLU A 505 9.52 19.37 4.99
C GLU A 505 9.60 18.73 6.38
N VAL A 506 10.59 19.16 7.19
CA VAL A 506 10.81 18.70 8.57
C VAL A 506 11.18 19.89 9.46
N PRO A 507 10.81 19.95 10.75
CA PRO A 507 11.37 20.95 11.67
C PRO A 507 12.88 20.80 11.83
N ALA A 508 13.60 21.91 12.01
CA ALA A 508 15.04 21.94 12.21
C ALA A 508 15.46 21.52 13.64
N CYS A 509 15.31 20.22 13.94
CA CYS A 509 15.56 19.64 15.26
C CYS A 509 16.29 18.29 15.19
N ALA A 510 17.31 18.16 14.33
CA ALA A 510 18.09 16.93 14.19
C ALA A 510 18.71 16.46 15.52
N ALA A 511 19.17 17.40 16.36
CA ALA A 511 19.64 17.15 17.72
C ALA A 511 18.63 16.48 18.67
N ARG A 512 17.33 16.47 18.31
CA ARG A 512 16.25 15.79 19.05
C ARG A 512 15.67 14.56 18.35
N GLY A 513 16.18 14.19 17.18
CA GLY A 513 15.68 13.03 16.43
C GLY A 513 14.62 13.35 15.36
N GLU A 514 14.37 14.62 15.05
CA GLU A 514 13.48 14.99 13.94
C GLU A 514 14.23 14.93 12.60
N PHE A 515 13.80 14.03 11.71
CA PHE A 515 14.43 13.77 10.42
C PHE A 515 13.37 13.52 9.34
N ALA A 516 13.55 14.14 8.17
CA ALA A 516 12.88 13.71 6.94
C ALA A 516 13.40 12.32 6.53
N ARG A 517 12.61 11.57 5.76
CA ARG A 517 13.04 10.28 5.19
C ARG A 517 13.20 10.39 3.69
N VAL A 518 14.38 10.04 3.18
CA VAL A 518 14.74 10.06 1.76
C VAL A 518 15.08 8.64 1.34
N THR A 519 14.26 8.05 0.47
CA THR A 519 14.47 6.69 -0.05
C THR A 519 15.19 6.75 -1.40
N VAL A 520 16.26 5.99 -1.56
CA VAL A 520 17.12 5.96 -2.76
C VAL A 520 17.45 4.52 -3.18
N VAL A 521 17.55 4.29 -4.49
CA VAL A 521 18.16 3.09 -5.08
C VAL A 521 19.44 3.53 -5.82
N PRO A 522 20.63 3.22 -5.30
CA PRO A 522 21.89 3.41 -6.02
C PRO A 522 21.99 2.52 -7.26
N LEU A 523 22.55 3.07 -8.34
CA LEU A 523 22.69 2.41 -9.64
C LEU A 523 24.16 2.32 -10.07
N ASP A 524 24.46 1.37 -10.96
CA ASP A 524 25.69 1.36 -11.75
C ASP A 524 25.57 2.27 -13.00
N ALA A 525 26.68 2.45 -13.72
CA ALA A 525 26.69 3.26 -14.95
C ALA A 525 25.81 2.69 -16.09
N GLY A 526 25.37 1.43 -15.98
CA GLY A 526 24.39 0.81 -16.87
C GLY A 526 22.94 1.13 -16.50
N GLY A 527 22.68 1.71 -15.33
CA GLY A 527 21.34 1.96 -14.80
C GLY A 527 20.74 0.79 -14.03
N VAL A 528 21.57 -0.16 -13.55
CA VAL A 528 21.14 -1.34 -12.79
C VAL A 528 21.44 -1.15 -11.30
N ALA A 529 20.55 -1.61 -10.42
CA ALA A 529 20.68 -1.51 -8.97
C ALA A 529 21.99 -2.13 -8.46
N LEU A 530 22.69 -1.40 -7.59
CA LEU A 530 23.84 -1.94 -6.88
C LEU A 530 23.40 -3.06 -5.90
N PRO A 531 24.24 -4.10 -5.70
CA PRO A 531 23.88 -5.24 -4.85
C PRO A 531 23.68 -4.83 -3.38
N PRO A 532 22.95 -5.64 -2.58
CA PRO A 532 22.69 -5.34 -1.17
C PRO A 532 23.97 -5.12 -0.35
N GLY A 533 23.92 -4.21 0.63
CA GLY A 533 25.02 -3.98 1.59
C GLY A 533 26.00 -2.87 1.20
N GLN A 534 25.59 -1.90 0.39
CA GLN A 534 26.38 -0.70 0.13
C GLN A 534 26.46 0.21 1.38
N ASP A 535 27.59 0.90 1.56
CA ASP A 535 27.72 2.00 2.54
C ASP A 535 27.08 3.27 1.96
N VAL A 536 25.76 3.41 2.12
CA VAL A 536 25.00 4.59 1.69
C VAL A 536 24.84 5.54 2.86
N ALA A 537 25.15 6.83 2.67
CA ALA A 537 25.02 7.85 3.72
C ALA A 537 24.72 9.25 3.15
N VAL A 538 24.23 10.15 3.99
CA VAL A 538 24.15 11.57 3.66
C VAL A 538 25.58 12.14 3.63
N VAL A 539 25.83 13.12 2.75
CA VAL A 539 27.03 13.95 2.85
C VAL A 539 26.71 15.10 3.81
N ASP A 540 27.17 14.96 5.04
CA ASP A 540 27.00 15.97 6.09
C ASP A 540 27.52 17.35 5.64
N ASP A 541 26.69 18.37 5.84
CA ASP A 541 27.08 19.80 5.74
C ASP A 541 26.43 20.56 6.92
N PRO A 542 26.86 20.26 8.17
CA PRO A 542 26.06 20.60 9.34
C PRO A 542 26.28 22.06 9.76
N PRO A 543 25.28 22.75 10.34
CA PRO A 543 24.00 22.24 10.81
C PRO A 543 22.96 22.11 9.70
N TYR A 544 23.23 22.63 8.49
CA TYR A 544 22.25 22.79 7.42
C TYR A 544 21.77 21.45 6.84
N VAL A 545 22.65 20.45 6.79
CA VAL A 545 22.34 19.08 6.38
C VAL A 545 23.01 18.12 7.35
N VAL A 546 22.20 17.29 8.00
CA VAL A 546 22.59 16.34 9.05
C VAL A 546 22.16 14.92 8.69
N GLY A 547 23.15 14.02 8.61
CA GLY A 547 23.00 12.60 8.37
C GLY A 547 22.55 11.84 9.61
N GLY A 548 21.27 11.46 9.61
CA GLY A 548 20.72 10.56 10.61
C GLY A 548 21.04 9.10 10.29
N ARG A 549 20.16 8.21 10.78
CA ARG A 549 20.23 6.78 10.47
C ARG A 549 19.95 6.48 8.99
N VAL A 550 20.64 5.49 8.44
CA VAL A 550 20.20 4.76 7.24
C VAL A 550 19.59 3.41 7.61
N GLU A 551 18.47 3.07 6.97
CA GLU A 551 17.86 1.73 6.98
C GLU A 551 17.72 1.23 5.54
N SER A 552 17.62 -0.09 5.33
CA SER A 552 17.52 -0.67 4.00
C SER A 552 16.48 -1.78 3.92
N PHE A 553 15.90 -1.93 2.73
CA PHE A 553 14.91 -2.95 2.38
C PHE A 553 15.29 -3.56 1.03
N THR A 554 15.63 -4.86 1.02
CA THR A 554 15.79 -5.62 -0.22
C THR A 554 14.44 -6.23 -0.58
N ASP A 555 13.89 -5.81 -1.72
CA ASP A 555 12.64 -6.31 -2.25
C ASP A 555 12.77 -7.77 -2.71
N PRO A 556 11.93 -8.71 -2.22
CA PRO A 556 12.08 -10.13 -2.51
C PRO A 556 11.63 -10.54 -3.92
N PHE A 557 11.03 -9.65 -4.71
CA PHE A 557 10.62 -9.93 -6.09
C PHE A 557 11.72 -9.62 -7.10
N THR A 558 12.37 -8.48 -6.91
CA THR A 558 13.33 -7.89 -7.86
C THR A 558 14.77 -7.99 -7.38
N GLY A 559 15.00 -8.27 -6.10
CA GLY A 559 16.33 -8.21 -5.47
C GLY A 559 16.88 -6.79 -5.27
N VAL A 560 16.14 -5.75 -5.68
CA VAL A 560 16.55 -4.35 -5.54
C VAL A 560 16.57 -3.96 -4.08
N THR A 561 17.66 -3.32 -3.65
CA THR A 561 17.77 -2.77 -2.29
C THR A 561 17.54 -1.27 -2.30
N GLU A 562 16.45 -0.85 -1.68
CA GLU A 562 16.18 0.54 -1.33
C GLU A 562 16.90 0.89 -0.02
N TYR A 563 17.45 2.10 0.06
CA TYR A 563 18.06 2.66 1.26
C TYR A 563 17.28 3.91 1.67
N THR A 564 16.71 3.92 2.86
CA THR A 564 16.00 5.09 3.43
C THR A 564 16.93 5.79 4.41
N LEU A 565 17.36 7.00 4.05
CA LEU A 565 18.19 7.87 4.87
C LEU A 565 17.31 8.83 5.67
N ALA A 566 17.63 8.99 6.95
CA ALA A 566 17.13 10.08 7.78
C ALA A 566 17.95 11.35 7.51
N VAL A 567 17.29 12.44 7.12
CA VAL A 567 17.93 13.72 6.78
C VAL A 567 17.34 14.85 7.61
N GLY A 568 18.19 15.57 8.34
CA GLY A 568 17.79 16.59 9.30
C GLY A 568 18.60 17.88 9.14
N SER A 569 18.32 18.82 10.02
CA SER A 569 19.07 20.06 10.21
C SER A 569 18.86 20.55 11.64
N ASP A 570 19.83 21.29 12.18
CA ASP A 570 19.66 22.10 13.41
C ASP A 570 19.59 23.61 13.11
N ARG A 571 19.48 23.96 11.82
CA ARG A 571 19.37 25.34 11.35
C ARG A 571 18.28 25.46 10.28
N CYS A 572 17.19 26.13 10.65
CA CYS A 572 16.06 26.25 9.75
C CYS A 572 16.37 27.14 8.54
N SER A 573 15.75 26.78 7.41
CA SER A 573 15.79 27.53 6.16
C SER A 573 14.38 27.41 5.56
N PRO A 574 13.43 28.24 6.03
CA PRO A 574 12.00 28.07 5.73
C PRO A 574 11.63 28.56 4.33
N GLU A 575 12.40 29.46 3.74
CA GLU A 575 12.12 30.01 2.40
C GLU A 575 12.79 29.20 1.29
N VAL A 576 14.03 28.74 1.51
CA VAL A 576 14.86 28.04 0.52
C VAL A 576 15.11 26.58 0.97
N PRO A 577 14.64 25.56 0.22
CA PRO A 577 15.04 24.18 0.44
C PRO A 577 16.55 23.99 0.28
N ARG A 578 17.15 23.14 1.11
CA ARG A 578 18.56 22.77 1.03
C ARG A 578 18.75 21.53 0.16
N GLU A 579 19.79 21.54 -0.68
CA GLU A 579 20.17 20.37 -1.48
C GLU A 579 20.94 19.36 -0.63
N VAL A 580 20.37 18.17 -0.51
CA VAL A 580 20.92 17.02 0.17
C VAL A 580 21.71 16.19 -0.84
N ARG A 581 23.01 16.07 -0.60
CA ARG A 581 23.90 15.16 -1.33
C ARG A 581 24.00 13.84 -0.58
N ILE A 582 24.05 12.74 -1.32
CA ILE A 582 24.16 11.37 -0.79
C ILE A 582 25.44 10.76 -1.36
N ARG A 583 26.12 9.92 -0.57
CA ARG A 583 27.30 9.16 -0.98
C ARG A 583 27.05 7.65 -0.91
N VAL A 584 27.78 6.92 -1.74
CA VAL A 584 27.85 5.45 -1.77
C VAL A 584 29.32 5.06 -1.71
N GLY A 585 29.78 4.62 -0.55
CA GLY A 585 31.20 4.63 -0.20
C GLY A 585 31.78 6.04 -0.33
N GLU A 586 32.92 6.15 -1.02
CA GLU A 586 33.59 7.45 -1.29
C GLU A 586 32.95 8.25 -2.44
N THR A 587 32.00 7.68 -3.20
CA THR A 587 31.40 8.32 -4.37
C THR A 587 30.19 9.16 -3.97
N VAL A 588 30.22 10.47 -4.21
CA VAL A 588 29.03 11.34 -4.08
C VAL A 588 28.17 11.20 -5.34
N LEU A 589 26.87 10.97 -5.16
CA LEU A 589 25.87 10.86 -6.23
C LEU A 589 25.62 12.23 -6.89
N ARG A 590 25.31 12.22 -8.20
CA ARG A 590 24.94 13.44 -8.95
C ARG A 590 23.50 13.87 -8.70
N GLU A 591 22.60 12.90 -8.54
CA GLU A 591 21.19 13.19 -8.29
C GLU A 591 20.96 13.58 -6.81
N THR A 592 20.50 14.81 -6.57
CA THR A 592 20.29 15.40 -5.23
C THR A 592 18.80 15.50 -4.85
N VAL A 593 18.53 15.74 -3.56
CA VAL A 593 17.18 15.85 -3.00
C VAL A 593 17.00 17.18 -2.27
N ALA A 594 15.91 17.91 -2.51
CA ALA A 594 15.62 19.17 -1.84
C ALA A 594 14.78 18.96 -0.57
N VAL A 595 15.25 19.45 0.58
CA VAL A 595 14.51 19.39 1.87
C VAL A 595 14.37 20.78 2.47
N ARG A 596 13.16 21.16 2.87
CA ARG A 596 12.89 22.43 3.58
C ARG A 596 12.91 22.20 5.09
N PHE A 597 13.76 22.96 5.78
CA PHE A 597 13.89 22.89 7.24
C PHE A 597 13.06 24.00 7.89
N ARG A 598 11.89 23.65 8.44
CA ARG A 598 10.98 24.61 9.07
C ARG A 598 11.53 25.09 10.42
N CYS A 599 11.43 26.39 10.70
CA CYS A 599 11.84 26.95 11.99
C CYS A 599 10.87 26.57 13.12
N PRO A 600 11.31 25.89 14.19
CA PRO A 600 10.49 25.62 15.36
C PRO A 600 10.07 26.91 16.09
N PRO A 601 8.94 26.93 16.83
CA PRO A 601 8.52 28.09 17.62
C PRO A 601 9.56 28.44 18.69
N VAL A 602 9.58 29.69 19.18
CA VAL A 602 10.46 30.09 20.30
C VAL A 602 10.05 29.33 21.57
N ALA A 603 11.02 28.84 22.35
CA ALA A 603 10.74 28.05 23.54
C ALA A 603 10.07 28.88 24.66
N GLU A 604 9.19 28.25 25.43
CA GLU A 604 8.71 28.82 26.69
C GLU A 604 9.90 29.02 27.65
N GLY A 605 10.10 30.26 28.12
CA GLY A 605 11.30 30.64 28.88
C GLY A 605 12.60 30.77 28.07
N GLY A 606 12.57 30.52 26.74
CA GLY A 606 13.74 30.54 25.86
C GLY A 606 14.26 31.93 25.45
N VAL A 607 13.90 33.00 26.14
CA VAL A 607 14.29 34.37 25.80
C VAL A 607 14.96 35.06 26.99
N ARG A 608 16.17 35.58 26.77
CA ARG A 608 16.96 36.30 27.76
C ARG A 608 17.29 37.70 27.26
N PHE A 609 17.02 38.68 28.11
CA PHE A 609 17.33 40.09 27.88
C PHE A 609 18.61 40.47 28.61
N VAL A 610 19.53 41.15 27.92
CA VAL A 610 20.78 41.69 28.47
C VAL A 610 20.92 43.13 28.00
N ALA A 611 21.29 44.06 28.88
CA ALA A 611 21.55 45.45 28.53
C ALA A 611 22.96 45.87 28.98
N GLU A 612 23.70 46.47 28.06
CA GLU A 612 25.10 46.85 28.24
C GLU A 612 25.33 48.31 27.77
N PRO A 613 25.67 49.24 28.68
CA PRO A 613 25.55 49.14 30.14
C PRO A 613 24.08 49.13 30.59
N SER A 614 23.79 48.54 31.75
CA SER A 614 22.45 48.51 32.34
C SER A 614 22.05 49.80 33.07
N GLU A 615 22.98 50.75 33.18
CA GLU A 615 22.77 52.09 33.74
C GLU A 615 23.35 53.14 32.78
N VAL A 616 22.58 54.17 32.47
CA VAL A 616 22.91 55.22 31.46
C VAL A 616 22.35 56.57 31.87
N ALA A 617 22.98 57.66 31.42
CA ALA A 617 22.50 59.01 31.69
C ALA A 617 21.17 59.30 30.96
N ALA A 618 20.27 60.00 31.65
CA ALA A 618 18.98 60.48 31.13
C ALA A 618 19.12 61.78 30.30
N ASP A 619 20.13 61.84 29.43
CA ASP A 619 20.50 63.01 28.62
C ASP A 619 19.82 63.05 27.23
N GLY A 620 19.05 62.01 26.88
CA GLY A 620 18.45 61.83 25.56
C GLY A 620 19.42 61.44 24.44
N ARG A 621 20.67 61.08 24.76
CA ARG A 621 21.76 60.78 23.80
C ARG A 621 22.49 59.48 24.13
N SER A 622 22.80 59.26 25.39
CA SER A 622 23.41 58.04 25.93
C SER A 622 22.51 56.83 25.65
N VAL A 623 23.10 55.75 25.15
CA VAL A 623 22.40 54.54 24.73
C VAL A 623 22.82 53.33 25.55
N ALA A 624 21.85 52.53 25.98
CA ALA A 624 22.07 51.16 26.43
C ALA A 624 21.86 50.22 25.24
N ALA A 625 22.83 49.37 24.93
CA ALA A 625 22.70 48.35 23.90
C ALA A 625 22.00 47.12 24.49
N ILE A 626 20.80 46.81 24.02
CA ILE A 626 20.00 45.67 24.47
C ILE A 626 20.20 44.51 23.49
N ARG A 627 20.61 43.36 24.02
CA ARG A 627 20.70 42.07 23.34
C ARG A 627 19.56 41.18 23.83
N ILE A 628 18.84 40.57 22.89
CA ILE A 628 17.71 39.67 23.15
C ILE A 628 18.14 38.30 22.61
N GLU A 629 18.68 37.46 23.49
CA GLU A 629 19.14 36.11 23.19
C GLU A 629 17.93 35.17 23.19
N ALA A 630 17.60 34.53 22.06
CA ALA A 630 16.42 33.68 21.92
C ALA A 630 16.77 32.28 21.39
N SER A 631 16.16 31.25 21.98
CA SER A 631 16.24 29.84 21.56
C SER A 631 14.88 29.27 21.17
N ASP A 632 14.87 28.39 20.17
CA ASP A 632 13.68 27.68 19.74
C ASP A 632 13.29 26.51 20.67
N ALA A 633 12.10 25.96 20.46
CA ALA A 633 11.55 24.84 21.22
C ALA A 633 12.43 23.57 21.17
N CYS A 634 13.33 23.47 20.19
CA CYS A 634 14.29 22.38 20.03
C CYS A 634 15.64 22.65 20.73
N GLY A 635 15.87 23.88 21.19
CA GLY A 635 17.07 24.31 21.92
C GLY A 635 18.14 24.92 21.00
N ASN A 636 17.85 25.06 19.71
CA ASN A 636 18.70 25.74 18.75
C ASN A 636 18.51 27.26 18.90
N PRO A 637 19.48 28.11 18.50
CA PRO A 637 19.25 29.56 18.43
C PRO A 637 18.04 29.87 17.53
N ALA A 638 17.20 30.82 17.92
CA ALA A 638 16.01 31.17 17.16
C ALA A 638 16.39 32.04 15.95
N PHE A 639 16.98 31.44 14.90
CA PHE A 639 17.54 32.13 13.73
C PHE A 639 16.50 32.94 12.93
N GLY A 640 16.90 34.12 12.44
CA GLY A 640 16.14 34.90 11.46
C GLY A 640 14.70 35.24 11.85
N ARG A 641 14.39 35.28 13.15
CA ARG A 641 13.03 35.49 13.65
C ARG A 641 12.73 36.99 13.78
N PRO A 642 11.65 37.50 13.16
CA PRO A 642 11.18 38.85 13.44
C PRO A 642 10.65 38.92 14.88
N VAL A 643 10.91 40.04 15.54
CA VAL A 643 10.49 40.33 16.90
C VAL A 643 9.94 41.75 17.00
N LEU A 644 8.73 41.89 17.52
CA LEU A 644 8.13 43.19 17.85
C LEU A 644 8.55 43.59 19.25
N LEU A 645 8.91 44.86 19.45
CA LEU A 645 9.56 45.38 20.64
C LEU A 645 8.78 46.55 21.24
N GLU A 646 8.33 46.40 22.50
CA GLU A 646 7.61 47.44 23.25
C GLU A 646 8.34 47.75 24.55
N ALA A 647 8.76 49.00 24.74
CA ALA A 647 9.35 49.48 25.98
C ALA A 647 8.27 49.72 27.04
N PHE A 648 8.52 49.33 28.29
CA PHE A 648 7.63 49.60 29.42
C PHE A 648 8.43 50.04 30.65
N GLY A 649 7.82 50.78 31.57
CA GLY A 649 8.48 51.28 32.77
C GLY A 649 7.95 52.63 33.22
N ASP A 650 8.70 53.32 34.07
CA ASP A 650 8.45 54.71 34.49
C ASP A 650 9.33 55.72 33.73
N ALA A 651 10.45 55.29 33.13
CA ALA A 651 11.20 56.10 32.17
C ALA A 651 10.52 56.11 30.79
N PRO A 652 10.32 57.28 30.15
CA PRO A 652 9.88 57.38 28.75
C PRO A 652 11.05 57.04 27.83
N ALA A 653 11.34 55.76 27.66
CA ALA A 653 12.42 55.26 26.81
C ALA A 653 12.04 55.29 25.32
N VAL A 654 13.01 55.65 24.48
CA VAL A 654 12.93 55.60 23.02
C VAL A 654 13.86 54.50 22.54
N LEU A 655 13.28 53.51 21.85
CA LEU A 655 14.02 52.45 21.16
C LEU A 655 14.56 52.98 19.81
N SER A 656 15.68 52.43 19.34
CA SER A 656 16.17 52.69 17.97
C SER A 656 15.28 52.07 16.88
N SER A 657 14.49 51.05 17.23
CA SER A 657 13.43 50.47 16.39
C SER A 657 12.35 49.79 17.25
N GLY A 658 11.10 49.79 16.80
CA GLY A 658 10.01 48.99 17.39
C GLY A 658 9.97 47.54 16.87
N GLU A 659 10.83 47.20 15.90
CA GLU A 659 10.97 45.87 15.32
C GLU A 659 12.45 45.51 15.19
N ALA A 660 12.80 44.24 15.39
CA ALA A 660 14.12 43.72 15.08
C ALA A 660 14.01 42.31 14.50
N THR A 661 15.14 41.76 14.07
CA THR A 661 15.28 40.35 13.69
C THR A 661 16.44 39.76 14.48
N THR A 662 16.32 38.50 14.91
CA THR A 662 17.47 37.77 15.46
C THR A 662 18.50 37.46 14.36
N GLY A 663 19.75 37.20 14.74
CA GLY A 663 20.82 36.84 13.81
C GLY A 663 20.41 35.70 12.85
N ASP A 664 20.86 35.84 11.60
CA ASP A 664 20.39 35.09 10.45
C ASP A 664 21.02 33.69 10.32
N GLU A 665 20.90 33.07 9.14
CA GLU A 665 21.32 31.69 8.93
C GLU A 665 22.84 31.50 8.72
N TRP A 666 23.68 32.51 8.96
CA TRP A 666 25.07 32.52 8.45
C TRP A 666 26.23 32.33 9.45
N GLY A 667 25.96 32.01 10.72
CA GLY A 667 26.95 31.45 11.65
C GLY A 667 27.81 32.46 12.41
N GLY A 668 27.19 33.54 12.91
CA GLY A 668 27.89 34.59 13.65
C GLY A 668 27.76 34.48 15.17
N ALA A 669 28.55 35.26 15.91
CA ALA A 669 28.46 35.39 17.37
C ALA A 669 27.14 36.02 17.88
N PHE A 670 26.17 36.25 16.99
CA PHE A 670 24.87 36.87 17.24
C PHE A 670 23.71 36.03 16.67
N ASP A 671 23.98 34.78 16.29
CA ASP A 671 22.99 33.77 15.94
C ASP A 671 21.87 33.68 17.00
N GLY A 672 20.61 33.82 16.60
CA GLY A 672 19.48 33.84 17.55
C GLY A 672 19.41 35.08 18.47
N VAL A 673 20.28 36.08 18.28
CA VAL A 673 20.29 37.32 19.07
C VAL A 673 19.73 38.48 18.27
N ALA A 674 18.65 39.10 18.75
CA ALA A 674 18.17 40.38 18.23
C ALA A 674 18.82 41.54 19.01
N ARG A 675 18.93 42.72 18.40
CA ARG A 675 19.48 43.93 19.01
C ARG A 675 18.54 45.12 18.88
N VAL A 676 18.52 45.95 19.91
CA VAL A 676 17.94 47.30 19.89
C VAL A 676 18.74 48.21 20.82
N GLU A 677 18.74 49.52 20.58
CA GLU A 677 19.32 50.50 21.51
C GLU A 677 18.19 51.23 22.23
N ALA A 678 18.39 51.58 23.50
CA ALA A 678 17.44 52.36 24.28
C ALA A 678 18.09 53.61 24.87
N ARG A 679 17.38 54.74 24.78
CA ARG A 679 17.76 56.03 25.39
C ARG A 679 16.56 56.72 26.04
N SER A 680 16.76 57.59 27.02
CA SER A 680 15.70 58.45 27.56
C SER A 680 16.25 59.83 27.96
N SER A 681 15.37 60.83 27.99
CA SER A 681 15.64 62.18 28.48
C SER A 681 15.00 62.47 29.85
N ALA A 682 14.57 61.42 30.56
CA ALA A 682 14.10 61.50 31.94
C ALA A 682 14.57 60.26 32.73
N ALA A 683 14.84 60.45 34.02
CA ALA A 683 15.31 59.38 34.89
C ALA A 683 14.17 58.42 35.29
N GLY A 684 14.51 57.15 35.52
CA GLY A 684 13.57 56.08 35.84
C GLY A 684 14.08 54.71 35.35
N THR A 685 13.20 53.71 35.35
CA THR A 685 13.50 52.35 34.90
C THR A 685 12.75 51.98 33.62
N MET A 686 13.34 51.08 32.85
CA MET A 686 12.80 50.53 31.61
C MET A 686 13.00 49.01 31.57
N GLY A 687 11.92 48.30 31.26
CA GLY A 687 11.89 46.93 30.77
C GLY A 687 11.48 46.86 29.29
N LEU A 688 11.56 45.67 28.72
CA LEU A 688 11.25 45.40 27.32
C LEU A 688 10.31 44.19 27.19
N VAL A 689 9.28 44.33 26.36
CA VAL A 689 8.48 43.23 25.83
C VAL A 689 9.04 42.83 24.47
N ALA A 690 9.17 41.53 24.23
CA ALA A 690 9.56 40.96 22.94
C ALA A 690 8.50 39.95 22.49
N THR A 691 7.93 40.14 21.30
CA THR A 691 6.87 39.29 20.76
C THR A 691 7.34 38.58 19.50
N PHE A 692 7.36 37.25 19.53
CA PHE A 692 7.75 36.35 18.44
C PHE A 692 6.52 35.61 17.91
N GLY A 693 5.85 36.18 16.90
CA GLY A 693 4.56 35.67 16.45
C GLY A 693 3.50 35.82 17.55
N GLU A 694 2.95 34.71 18.04
CA GLU A 694 1.99 34.70 19.15
C GLU A 694 2.64 34.65 20.54
N ALA A 695 3.95 34.33 20.63
CA ALA A 695 4.65 34.17 21.90
C ALA A 695 5.19 35.52 22.43
N VAL A 696 4.79 35.90 23.65
CA VAL A 696 5.14 37.19 24.28
C VAL A 696 6.03 36.99 25.49
N PHE A 697 7.22 37.61 25.48
CA PHE A 697 8.22 37.54 26.54
C PHE A 697 8.44 38.93 27.15
N ARG A 698 8.77 38.99 28.45
CA ARG A 698 9.01 40.26 29.17
C ARG A 698 10.27 40.18 30.02
N SER A 699 11.08 41.24 30.00
CA SER A 699 12.16 41.42 30.96
C SER A 699 11.64 41.80 32.35
N GLY A 700 12.54 41.93 33.33
CA GLY A 700 12.26 42.74 34.52
C GLY A 700 12.04 44.21 34.16
N PRO A 701 11.33 45.00 35.01
CA PRO A 701 11.03 46.42 34.75
C PRO A 701 12.25 47.35 34.81
N ALA A 702 13.39 46.86 35.33
CA ALA A 702 14.66 47.58 35.39
C ALA A 702 15.74 46.80 34.61
N LEU A 703 15.49 46.59 33.31
CA LEU A 703 16.49 46.08 32.36
C LEU A 703 17.52 47.18 32.05
N VAL A 704 17.06 48.41 31.91
CA VAL A 704 17.88 49.63 31.83
C VAL A 704 17.42 50.61 32.91
N THR A 705 18.37 51.23 33.60
CA THR A 705 18.12 52.34 34.53
C THR A 705 18.67 53.64 33.93
N PHE A 706 17.79 54.61 33.74
CA PHE A 706 18.15 55.96 33.33
C PHE A 706 18.38 56.81 34.58
N VAL A 707 19.63 57.18 34.86
CA VAL A 707 19.99 58.05 36.00
C VAL A 707 20.00 59.52 35.58
N PRO A 708 19.67 60.48 36.46
CA PRO A 708 19.75 61.90 36.12
C PRO A 708 21.14 62.25 35.58
N ALA A 709 21.21 62.95 34.45
CA ALA A 709 22.48 63.49 33.98
C ALA A 709 23.07 64.40 35.06
N GLY A 710 24.36 64.19 35.39
CA GLY A 710 25.08 65.07 36.30
C GLY A 710 25.16 66.50 35.76
N PRO A 711 25.48 67.49 36.61
CA PRO A 711 25.91 68.79 36.10
C PRO A 711 27.09 68.57 35.13
N ALA A 712 27.10 69.31 34.03
CA ALA A 712 28.20 69.22 33.08
C ALA A 712 29.45 69.87 33.68
N ASP A 713 30.49 69.07 33.90
CA ASP A 713 31.82 69.56 34.23
C ASP A 713 32.50 70.04 32.92
N ASP A 714 32.42 71.35 32.66
CA ASP A 714 33.26 72.04 31.69
C ASP A 714 34.69 72.22 32.27
N GLU A 715 35.67 71.39 31.91
CA GLU A 715 37.13 71.59 32.02
C GLU A 715 37.84 70.28 31.54
N ASP A 716 39.04 70.25 30.94
CA ASP A 716 39.76 71.23 30.10
C ASP A 716 40.76 70.45 29.21
N ALA A 717 41.57 71.14 28.40
CA ALA A 717 42.53 70.56 27.48
C ALA A 717 43.87 70.11 28.12
N GLY A 718 44.53 69.15 27.44
CA GLY A 718 46.00 69.05 27.40
C GLY A 718 46.62 67.74 27.90
N GLY A 719 47.80 67.42 27.39
CA GLY A 719 48.66 66.35 27.91
C GLY A 719 49.00 65.26 26.89
N ASP A 720 49.89 65.57 25.96
CA ASP A 720 50.63 64.57 25.19
C ASP A 720 51.53 63.73 26.12
N ASP A 721 51.76 62.45 25.80
CA ASP A 721 53.09 61.86 25.90
C ASP A 721 53.24 60.64 24.96
N GLU A 722 54.47 60.27 24.63
CA GLU A 722 54.82 59.40 23.49
C GLU A 722 54.89 57.89 23.83
N GLY A 723 54.76 57.04 22.80
CA GLY A 723 54.76 55.58 22.91
C GLY A 723 55.09 54.88 21.57
N GLU A 724 56.30 55.08 21.08
CA GLU A 724 56.75 54.75 19.71
C GLU A 724 56.97 53.25 19.42
N ALA A 725 56.95 52.93 18.11
CA ALA A 725 57.58 51.80 17.40
C ALA A 725 56.71 50.57 17.05
N GLY A 726 56.53 50.33 15.74
CA GLY A 726 55.86 49.12 15.21
C GLY A 726 55.49 49.15 13.72
N ASP A 727 56.42 49.51 12.81
CA ASP A 727 56.16 49.54 11.35
C ASP A 727 55.70 48.18 10.78
N GLY A 728 54.76 48.22 9.82
CA GLY A 728 54.20 47.04 9.14
C GLY A 728 53.22 47.41 8.03
N ASP A 729 53.74 47.87 6.88
CA ASP A 729 53.00 48.65 5.88
C ASP A 729 52.17 47.84 4.85
N ALA A 730 51.23 48.55 4.22
CA ALA A 730 50.65 48.37 2.89
C ALA A 730 49.54 47.31 2.58
N ALA A 731 48.36 47.87 2.28
CA ALA A 731 47.43 47.52 1.19
C ALA A 731 46.47 46.30 1.29
N GLY A 732 45.17 46.57 1.09
CA GLY A 732 44.11 45.61 0.73
C GLY A 732 43.90 45.50 -0.80
N PRO A 733 42.67 45.35 -1.36
CA PRO A 733 41.36 45.66 -0.76
C PRO A 733 40.19 44.67 -1.08
N VAL A 734 38.96 45.07 -0.72
CA VAL A 734 37.63 44.56 -1.17
C VAL A 734 37.07 43.30 -0.47
N ALA A 735 35.73 43.28 -0.33
CA ALA A 735 34.85 42.23 0.20
C ALA A 735 33.57 42.18 -0.69
N PRO A 736 32.48 41.41 -0.41
CA PRO A 736 32.22 40.36 0.59
C PRO A 736 31.64 39.08 -0.11
N PRO A 737 30.64 38.35 0.44
CA PRO A 737 30.55 37.58 1.68
C PRO A 737 30.54 36.05 1.43
N GLY A 738 30.59 35.22 2.48
CA GLY A 738 30.61 33.74 2.32
C GLY A 738 30.54 32.89 3.60
N SER A 739 29.77 33.35 4.57
CA SER A 739 29.00 32.64 5.62
C SER A 739 29.14 31.11 5.88
N GLY A 740 28.94 30.70 7.15
CA GLY A 740 28.33 29.40 7.51
C GLY A 740 29.05 28.53 8.57
N CYS A 741 28.55 28.52 9.81
CA CYS A 741 28.77 27.45 10.81
C CYS A 741 28.08 26.14 10.35
N SER A 742 28.51 24.89 10.61
CA SER A 742 28.99 24.11 11.81
C SER A 742 27.94 23.28 12.61
N CYS A 743 28.11 21.94 12.58
CA CYS A 743 27.69 20.86 13.53
C CYS A 743 26.18 20.50 13.71
N ALA A 744 25.75 19.27 14.07
CA ALA A 744 26.45 17.96 14.15
C ALA A 744 25.81 16.90 13.20
N VAL A 745 25.03 15.84 13.49
CA VAL A 745 24.59 15.08 14.68
C VAL A 745 24.29 13.63 14.19
N SER A 746 24.56 12.59 15.00
CA SER A 746 24.01 11.24 14.78
C SER A 746 23.79 10.57 16.17
N ALA A 747 22.97 9.51 16.38
CA ALA A 747 22.15 8.67 15.50
C ALA A 747 21.13 7.80 16.31
N VAL A 748 20.14 7.18 15.63
CA VAL A 748 19.52 5.83 15.92
C VAL A 748 18.70 5.63 17.24
N GLY A 749 17.60 4.84 17.33
CA GLY A 749 16.73 4.15 16.33
C GLY A 749 16.30 2.68 16.68
N ARG A 750 15.17 2.18 16.11
CA ARG A 750 14.63 0.75 16.08
C ARG A 750 13.95 0.20 17.37
N SER A 751 13.07 -0.84 17.42
CA SER A 751 12.45 -1.81 16.43
C SER A 751 11.17 -2.55 16.94
N ALA A 752 10.42 -3.22 16.03
CA ALA A 752 9.49 -4.40 16.20
C ALA A 752 8.10 -4.24 16.89
N GLY A 753 7.04 -5.07 16.70
CA GLY A 753 6.79 -6.37 15.99
C GLY A 753 5.28 -6.64 15.59
N LEU A 754 4.83 -7.88 15.25
CA LEU A 754 3.71 -8.16 14.25
C LEU A 754 2.66 -9.33 14.49
N GLY A 755 1.48 -9.30 13.77
CA GLY A 755 0.55 -10.43 13.36
C GLY A 755 -0.95 -10.41 13.86
N ALA A 756 -2.01 -11.14 13.36
CA ALA A 756 -2.44 -11.72 12.04
C ALA A 756 -3.87 -12.43 12.08
N ALA A 757 -4.80 -12.32 11.07
CA ALA A 757 -6.12 -13.06 10.86
C ALA A 757 -6.81 -12.65 9.50
N LEU A 758 -7.82 -13.25 8.78
CA LEU A 758 -8.70 -14.50 8.70
C LEU A 758 -9.23 -14.69 7.20
N TRP A 759 -10.04 -15.70 6.74
CA TRP A 759 -10.43 -15.95 5.27
C TRP A 759 -11.95 -16.12 4.86
N LEU A 760 -12.25 -16.59 3.61
CA LEU A 760 -13.58 -16.69 2.90
C LEU A 760 -14.88 -16.74 3.72
N ALA A 761 -15.90 -16.00 3.27
CA ALA A 761 -17.31 -16.38 3.37
C ALA A 761 -18.20 -15.51 2.47
N ALA A 762 -19.25 -16.14 1.95
CA ALA A 762 -20.52 -15.48 1.63
C ALA A 762 -21.71 -16.18 2.35
N ALA A 763 -21.46 -17.30 3.03
CA ALA A 763 -22.46 -18.27 3.51
C ALA A 763 -22.98 -18.05 4.96
N ALA A 764 -22.75 -16.87 5.57
CA ALA A 764 -23.05 -16.64 7.00
C ALA A 764 -24.33 -15.81 7.28
N LEU A 765 -24.84 -15.04 6.31
CA LEU A 765 -25.92 -14.07 6.52
C LEU A 765 -27.33 -14.69 6.41
N GLY A 766 -27.58 -15.74 7.20
CA GLY A 766 -28.65 -16.71 6.91
C GLY A 766 -29.77 -16.97 7.94
N ARG A 767 -29.70 -16.58 9.24
CA ARG A 767 -30.81 -16.83 10.21
C ARG A 767 -30.74 -16.09 11.57
N ARG A 768 -31.46 -14.97 11.70
CA ARG A 768 -32.09 -14.55 12.99
C ARG A 768 -33.52 -14.05 12.76
N ARG A 769 -34.50 -14.59 13.52
CA ARG A 769 -35.93 -14.29 13.36
C ARG A 769 -36.38 -13.03 14.12
N ARG A 770 -36.86 -12.02 13.39
CA ARG A 770 -37.92 -11.06 13.77
C ARG A 770 -38.75 -10.77 12.49
N GLY A 771 -40.00 -10.29 12.49
CA GLY A 771 -40.88 -9.89 13.60
C GLY A 771 -42.37 -9.69 13.25
N ARG A 772 -42.86 -10.17 12.08
CA ARG A 772 -44.29 -10.30 11.69
C ARG A 772 -45.17 -9.03 11.66
N ALA A 773 -45.18 -8.33 10.52
CA ALA A 773 -46.32 -7.53 10.02
C ALA A 773 -46.30 -7.49 8.47
N GLY A 774 -47.39 -7.29 7.73
CA GLY A 774 -48.80 -7.32 8.16
C GLY A 774 -49.76 -6.56 7.20
N ARG A 775 -50.35 -7.26 6.21
CA ARG A 775 -51.27 -6.72 5.15
C ARG A 775 -50.52 -5.97 4.02
N ARG A 776 -51.05 -5.79 2.80
CA ARG A 776 -52.38 -6.11 2.23
C ARG A 776 -52.27 -6.37 0.72
N ALA A 777 -53.01 -7.35 0.18
CA ALA A 777 -53.04 -7.61 -1.26
C ALA A 777 -53.92 -6.60 -2.04
N ARG A 778 -53.53 -6.29 -3.29
CA ARG A 778 -54.43 -5.77 -4.33
C ARG A 778 -54.11 -6.39 -5.69
N ARG A 779 -55.05 -7.16 -6.23
CA ARG A 779 -55.11 -7.48 -7.67
C ARG A 779 -55.47 -6.21 -8.46
N ARG A 780 -54.94 -6.08 -9.66
CA ARG A 780 -55.70 -5.55 -10.82
C ARG A 780 -55.23 -6.23 -12.09
N ALA A 781 -56.12 -6.33 -13.08
CA ALA A 781 -55.89 -7.05 -14.31
C ALA A 781 -56.42 -6.25 -15.52
N GLY A 782 -55.76 -6.45 -16.66
CA GLY A 782 -56.12 -6.07 -18.02
C GLY A 782 -55.11 -6.78 -18.94
N ALA A 783 -55.44 -7.49 -20.02
CA ALA A 783 -56.55 -7.38 -20.98
C ALA A 783 -56.51 -6.04 -21.75
N GLY A 784 -56.25 -6.00 -23.07
CA GLY A 784 -56.06 -7.13 -24.01
C GLY A 784 -55.27 -6.82 -25.30
N PRO A 785 -55.76 -7.14 -26.51
CA PRO A 785 -55.04 -8.14 -27.33
C PRO A 785 -54.84 -7.86 -28.84
N GLY A 786 -53.86 -8.55 -29.45
CA GLY A 786 -53.72 -8.81 -30.90
C GLY A 786 -52.68 -9.94 -31.13
N ARG A 787 -53.02 -11.11 -31.72
CA ARG A 787 -53.19 -11.42 -33.16
C ARG A 787 -51.93 -11.11 -34.00
N GLY A 788 -51.19 -12.08 -34.57
CA GLY A 788 -51.23 -13.57 -34.47
C GLY A 788 -50.69 -14.28 -35.73
N ARG A 789 -50.65 -15.63 -35.72
CA ARG A 789 -50.20 -16.57 -36.80
C ARG A 789 -48.67 -16.60 -37.10
N ALA A 790 -48.06 -17.72 -37.54
CA ALA A 790 -48.47 -19.15 -37.54
C ALA A 790 -47.30 -20.13 -37.79
N VAL A 791 -47.37 -21.31 -37.15
CA VAL A 791 -47.03 -22.69 -37.60
C VAL A 791 -45.83 -22.93 -38.57
N SER A 792 -44.79 -23.63 -38.07
CA SER A 792 -44.12 -24.81 -38.70
C SER A 792 -42.96 -25.26 -37.77
N SER A 793 -42.88 -26.43 -37.12
CA SER A 793 -43.19 -27.85 -37.43
C SER A 793 -42.10 -28.62 -38.20
N ARG A 794 -41.06 -29.10 -37.47
CA ARG A 794 -40.31 -30.37 -37.62
C ARG A 794 -39.16 -30.39 -36.57
N GLY A 795 -38.77 -31.50 -35.96
CA GLY A 795 -39.27 -32.87 -36.06
C GLY A 795 -38.23 -33.83 -36.63
N GLY A 796 -37.38 -34.36 -35.75
CA GLY A 796 -36.28 -35.29 -36.00
C GLY A 796 -35.57 -35.53 -34.69
#